data_AF-B4H3V0-F1
#
_entry.id   AF-B4H3V0-F1
#
_cell.length_a   1.000
_cell.length_b   1.000
_cell.length_c   1.000
_cell.angle_alpha   90.00
_cell.angle_beta   90.00
_cell.angle_gamma   90.00
#
_symmetry.space_group_name_H-M   'P 1'
#
loop_
_entity.id
_entity.type
_entity.pdbx_description
1 polymer ?
#
loop_
_entity_poly.entity_id
_entity_poly.type
_entity_poly.pdbx_seq_one_letter_code
_entity_poly.pdbx_strand_id
1 'polypeptide(L)'
;MKWWIPLSLALLVTLQQPAPTTAVIEDVLDIIHVVKEVSTGILKAWDIVQSSPLAANIDFPLMREKQRKVLQRLKEVTRQIDQTEEQHAEYVALAIDTVTSHMNLNAPILAKMNDIGDTVNRISSRYQQMQKYEAHKDKLEMSTLVTFAEWTVSPNAHSVHHLMDRLHLTLFGSEEKANTTGTSSSLLAHLATSYETPMLQVDALRTEYVSLERDLWEYLKKTANSQNNKQTQLRKIFVSHRDFNAKPFMEHTFGVQRYEILKHYEWSVLERELEHISQLFEEYKNALAKQNNSGQLDESDILDLTQKVFRESNTARILQEIHRVMVQQTLYYRAMVASTNEICNTQQSAQQFVYSLYADIALTELKAYTMMEFSWMMLRVYGKGNFTQEAELMRTDYERRTERTLKLLKDVMTRADRIVWRCDPKKHEAGVTYDEVTRLLQGYIENEVDLNNEETCRETCSFYQSTRSEGCYKDLYCARQPRCSGRLYNCQFVDSDMWVCPSPKNSTRRYEYIEYENGRTLGQRANCVRGTTKVDSWWRYLFWHCSYCFCMCDEQGLKSDRFFNLREAVSDVKRNRVVTGLRFVKKNRIFHLQIQEGELLPRGGINHTTLSWKPVENYNIFDRDVKKGTDYHTLSYESRSVDLDDVNTDDNSFVVTGVRFRVVGAHLNLEACYSEFDFKTGQLLQPEANSYWKSNDNTDVSGDSKTRREKVSLSNADVSTRTITYSIPQSRHNQYIEFTNTGLDKDAAQSTVPFMDVQDVISNPPVPLSGIGIYYKGRNGYGGFLGPKIITYDFTPHVQVPKNKY
;
A
#
# COMPACT_ATOMS: atom_id res chain seq x y z
N MET A 1 36.85 8.82 30.26
CA MET A 1 35.56 8.17 29.93
C MET A 1 34.85 8.93 28.79
N LYS A 2 35.58 9.31 27.72
CA LYS A 2 35.04 10.15 26.62
C LYS A 2 35.82 9.98 25.29
N TRP A 3 36.10 8.73 24.90
CA TRP A 3 36.67 8.41 23.56
C TRP A 3 35.85 7.36 22.82
N TRP A 4 34.68 7.05 23.37
CA TRP A 4 33.80 6.00 22.91
C TRP A 4 32.77 6.49 21.89
N ILE A 5 32.91 7.73 21.43
CA ILE A 5 31.83 8.45 20.76
C ILE A 5 32.20 8.86 19.31
N PRO A 6 33.43 9.25 18.90
CA PRO A 6 33.66 9.70 17.52
C PRO A 6 33.63 8.56 16.49
N LEU A 7 33.87 7.32 16.91
CA LEU A 7 33.87 6.14 16.05
C LEU A 7 32.51 5.41 16.05
N SER A 8 31.71 5.65 17.09
CA SER A 8 30.29 5.29 17.20
C SER A 8 29.40 6.28 16.44
N LEU A 9 29.80 7.56 16.36
CA LEU A 9 29.08 8.60 15.61
C LEU A 9 29.06 8.39 14.10
N ALA A 10 30.05 7.68 13.55
CA ALA A 10 30.09 7.33 12.13
C ALA A 10 29.03 6.29 11.73
N LEU A 11 28.33 5.67 12.70
CA LEU A 11 27.32 4.64 12.48
C LEU A 11 25.90 5.07 12.93
N LEU A 12 25.69 6.34 13.31
CA LEU A 12 24.51 6.80 14.04
C LEU A 12 23.81 7.96 13.33
N VAL A 13 23.32 7.66 12.12
CA VAL A 13 22.34 8.48 11.41
C VAL A 13 21.09 7.63 11.26
N THR A 14 19.99 8.10 11.85
CA THR A 14 18.63 8.22 11.27
C THR A 14 17.56 8.17 12.38
N LEU A 15 17.04 9.37 12.69
CA LEU A 15 15.66 9.77 13.04
C LEU A 15 14.73 8.86 13.87
N GLN A 16 14.10 9.48 14.88
CA GLN A 16 12.67 9.30 15.21
C GLN A 16 11.96 10.65 14.87
N GLN A 17 10.75 10.78 14.34
CA GLN A 17 9.51 9.98 14.21
C GLN A 17 8.96 10.13 12.76
N PRO A 18 7.92 9.39 12.31
CA PRO A 18 7.77 8.98 10.92
C PRO A 18 7.42 10.14 9.99
N ALA A 19 8.32 10.45 9.06
CA ALA A 19 8.05 11.24 7.87
C ALA A 19 8.88 10.65 6.71
N PRO A 20 8.43 10.82 5.45
CA PRO A 20 8.45 9.82 4.40
C PRO A 20 9.86 9.33 4.04
N THR A 21 9.93 8.05 3.73
CA THR A 21 11.09 7.16 3.53
C THR A 21 12.16 7.60 2.51
N THR A 22 12.05 8.79 1.94
CA THR A 22 12.99 9.32 0.93
C THR A 22 14.05 10.26 1.50
N ALA A 23 13.77 11.00 2.58
CA ALA A 23 14.71 12.00 3.14
C ALA A 23 15.91 11.36 3.85
N VAL A 24 15.71 10.17 4.40
CA VAL A 24 16.69 9.39 5.17
C VAL A 24 17.93 9.03 4.35
N ILE A 25 17.80 8.83 3.03
CA ILE A 25 18.88 8.34 2.17
C ILE A 25 19.87 9.45 1.79
N GLU A 26 19.40 10.68 1.58
CA GLU A 26 20.28 11.82 1.27
C GLU A 26 21.12 12.21 2.49
N ASP A 27 20.50 12.29 3.68
CA ASP A 27 21.20 12.62 4.93
C ASP A 27 22.26 11.57 5.31
N VAL A 28 21.98 10.28 5.06
CA VAL A 28 22.94 9.18 5.29
C VAL A 28 24.11 9.25 4.30
N LEU A 29 23.88 9.60 3.03
CA LEU A 29 24.94 9.70 2.02
C LEU A 29 25.86 10.90 2.26
N ASP A 30 25.32 12.04 2.68
CA ASP A 30 26.11 13.24 3.02
C ASP A 30 26.99 12.99 4.25
N ILE A 31 26.45 12.27 5.25
CA ILE A 31 27.23 11.92 6.45
C ILE A 31 28.30 10.86 6.12
N ILE A 32 28.01 9.89 5.25
CA ILE A 32 29.02 8.96 4.72
C ILE A 32 30.13 9.73 3.99
N HIS A 33 29.79 10.76 3.22
CA HIS A 33 30.77 11.60 2.53
C HIS A 33 31.66 12.37 3.51
N VAL A 34 31.08 12.95 4.57
CA VAL A 34 31.82 13.66 5.63
C VAL A 34 32.74 12.70 6.38
N VAL A 35 32.27 11.50 6.76
CA VAL A 35 33.11 10.50 7.43
C VAL A 35 34.28 10.05 6.54
N LYS A 36 34.02 9.86 5.23
CA LYS A 36 35.06 9.52 4.25
C LYS A 36 36.08 10.66 4.12
N GLU A 37 35.64 11.91 4.01
CA GLU A 37 36.53 13.08 3.92
C GLU A 37 37.38 13.26 5.18
N VAL A 38 36.80 13.13 6.36
CA VAL A 38 37.53 13.24 7.63
C VAL A 38 38.55 12.11 7.77
N SER A 39 38.16 10.86 7.47
CA SER A 39 39.05 9.70 7.55
C SER A 39 40.21 9.78 6.56
N THR A 40 39.92 10.12 5.30
CA THR A 40 40.95 10.30 4.26
C THR A 40 41.81 11.53 4.52
N GLY A 41 41.27 12.60 5.08
CA GLY A 41 42.00 13.79 5.50
C GLY A 41 43.01 13.49 6.61
N ILE A 42 42.62 12.67 7.59
CA ILE A 42 43.50 12.21 8.68
C ILE A 42 44.62 11.31 8.12
N LEU A 43 44.30 10.35 7.25
CA LEU A 43 45.29 9.48 6.62
C LEU A 43 46.28 10.26 5.75
N LYS A 44 45.80 11.20 4.92
CA LYS A 44 46.65 12.08 4.11
C LYS A 44 47.51 13.01 4.97
N ALA A 45 46.97 13.53 6.08
CA ALA A 45 47.74 14.34 7.02
C ALA A 45 48.86 13.52 7.68
N TRP A 46 48.61 12.23 7.95
CA TRP A 46 49.61 11.32 8.48
C TRP A 46 50.71 10.98 7.46
N ASP A 47 50.34 10.71 6.20
CA ASP A 47 51.30 10.49 5.11
C ASP A 47 52.24 11.70 4.91
N ILE A 48 51.70 12.92 5.02
CA ILE A 48 52.50 14.16 4.94
C ILE A 48 53.48 14.28 6.12
N VAL A 49 53.09 13.83 7.31
CA VAL A 49 53.97 13.80 8.49
C VAL A 49 55.07 12.75 8.32
N GLN A 50 54.76 11.60 7.71
CA GLN A 50 55.69 10.50 7.46
C GLN A 50 56.66 10.80 6.30
N SER A 51 56.23 11.55 5.28
CA SER A 51 57.04 11.93 4.11
C SER A 51 57.92 13.17 4.32
N SER A 52 57.87 13.81 5.48
CA SER A 52 58.61 15.04 5.74
C SER A 52 60.08 14.75 6.08
N PRO A 53 61.09 15.50 5.57
CA PRO A 53 62.52 15.30 5.86
C PRO A 53 62.92 15.55 7.34
N LEU A 54 61.94 15.75 8.23
CA LEU A 54 62.10 16.09 9.65
C LEU A 54 62.71 14.98 10.52
N ALA A 55 62.92 13.77 9.98
CA ALA A 55 63.48 12.64 10.73
C ALA A 55 65.02 12.57 10.72
N ALA A 56 65.71 13.40 9.92
CA ALA A 56 67.16 13.34 9.80
C ALA A 56 67.80 14.66 10.29
N ASN A 57 68.27 14.66 11.54
CA ASN A 57 68.97 15.72 12.27
C ASN A 57 68.12 16.94 12.63
N ILE A 58 68.00 17.25 13.93
CA ILE A 58 68.10 18.61 14.49
C ILE A 58 68.10 18.58 16.04
N ASP A 59 68.87 19.51 16.58
CA ASP A 59 69.16 19.83 17.98
C ASP A 59 67.93 20.18 18.85
N PHE A 60 67.99 19.77 20.12
CA PHE A 60 66.89 19.68 21.09
C PHE A 60 66.22 20.98 21.68
N PRO A 61 66.63 22.25 21.45
CA PRO A 61 66.02 23.39 22.19
C PRO A 61 64.74 24.02 21.58
N LEU A 62 64.41 23.80 20.31
CA LEU A 62 63.40 24.61 19.56
C LEU A 62 61.96 24.04 19.56
N MET A 63 61.68 22.97 20.32
CA MET A 63 60.39 22.25 20.29
C MET A 63 59.32 22.76 21.28
N ARG A 64 59.66 23.53 22.31
CA ARG A 64 58.70 23.88 23.39
C ARG A 64 57.53 24.77 22.94
N GLU A 65 57.74 25.65 21.97
CA GLU A 65 56.73 26.63 21.54
C GLU A 65 55.84 26.10 20.41
N LYS A 66 56.42 25.30 19.49
CA LYS A 66 55.69 24.65 18.40
C LYS A 66 54.86 23.44 18.88
N GLN A 67 55.36 22.63 19.83
CA GLN A 67 54.54 21.60 20.50
C GLN A 67 53.34 22.21 21.24
N ARG A 68 53.52 23.36 21.89
CA ARG A 68 52.44 24.04 22.61
C ARG A 68 51.32 24.48 21.66
N LYS A 69 51.64 25.00 20.47
CA LYS A 69 50.65 25.34 19.43
C LYS A 69 49.89 24.13 18.89
N VAL A 70 50.58 23.01 18.66
CA VAL A 70 49.95 21.76 18.19
C VAL A 70 49.03 21.18 19.26
N LEU A 71 49.49 21.10 20.52
CA LEU A 71 48.67 20.66 21.66
C LEU A 71 47.47 21.58 21.92
N GLN A 72 47.62 22.89 21.70
CA GLN A 72 46.53 23.85 21.86
C GLN A 72 45.48 23.72 20.74
N ARG A 73 45.90 23.43 19.51
CA ARG A 73 44.97 23.08 18.42
C ARG A 73 44.29 21.73 18.65
N LEU A 74 45.02 20.71 19.12
CA LEU A 74 44.43 19.42 19.48
C LEU A 74 43.39 19.57 20.60
N LYS A 75 43.67 20.37 21.64
CA LYS A 75 42.69 20.67 22.70
C LYS A 75 41.44 21.38 22.19
N GLU A 76 41.59 22.30 21.23
CA GLU A 76 40.45 22.98 20.62
C GLU A 76 39.61 22.04 19.76
N VAL A 77 40.25 21.16 18.98
CA VAL A 77 39.55 20.12 18.21
C VAL A 77 38.83 19.13 19.13
N THR A 78 39.48 18.67 20.22
CA THR A 78 38.83 17.82 21.22
C THR A 78 37.62 18.49 21.86
N ARG A 79 37.71 19.80 22.17
CA ARG A 79 36.60 20.58 22.75
C ARG A 79 35.42 20.72 21.78
N GLN A 80 35.68 20.88 20.49
CA GLN A 80 34.65 20.93 19.46
C GLN A 80 33.97 19.56 19.29
N ILE A 81 34.74 18.48 19.34
CA ILE A 81 34.19 17.11 19.34
C ILE A 81 33.27 16.92 20.55
N ASP A 82 33.75 17.21 21.77
CA ASP A 82 32.98 17.06 23.01
C ASP A 82 31.64 17.83 22.99
N GLN A 83 31.61 19.06 22.43
CA GLN A 83 30.37 19.84 22.30
C GLN A 83 29.38 19.23 21.31
N THR A 84 29.88 18.64 20.22
CA THR A 84 29.04 18.02 19.19
C THR A 84 28.46 16.70 19.70
N GLU A 85 29.20 15.95 20.53
CA GLU A 85 28.75 14.73 21.18
C GLU A 85 27.60 14.98 22.18
N GLU A 86 27.71 16.02 22.99
CA GLU A 86 26.72 16.36 24.02
C GLU A 86 25.41 16.89 23.41
N GLN A 87 25.48 17.56 22.27
CA GLN A 87 24.33 18.11 21.56
C GLN A 87 23.45 17.04 20.88
N HIS A 88 23.96 15.82 20.67
CA HIS A 88 23.26 14.76 19.93
C HIS A 88 23.01 13.46 20.73
N ALA A 89 23.34 13.42 22.03
CA ALA A 89 23.31 12.19 22.85
C ALA A 89 21.91 11.54 23.03
N GLU A 90 20.84 12.33 23.10
CA GLU A 90 19.47 11.82 23.37
C GLU A 90 18.83 11.16 22.14
N TYR A 91 19.09 11.69 20.94
CA TYR A 91 18.67 11.10 19.65
C TYR A 91 19.41 9.80 19.34
N VAL A 92 20.63 9.66 19.85
CA VAL A 92 21.51 8.50 19.63
C VAL A 92 21.03 7.25 20.38
N ALA A 93 20.48 7.39 21.58
CA ALA A 93 20.09 6.25 22.42
C ALA A 93 18.91 5.44 21.84
N LEU A 94 17.96 6.11 21.18
CA LEU A 94 16.72 5.51 20.66
C LEU A 94 16.91 4.78 19.31
N ALA A 95 17.90 5.18 18.51
CA ALA A 95 18.24 4.55 17.23
C ALA A 95 18.99 3.22 17.42
N ILE A 96 19.76 3.09 18.51
CA ILE A 96 20.53 1.90 18.85
C ILE A 96 19.62 0.68 19.03
N ASP A 97 18.49 0.81 19.73
CA ASP A 97 17.60 -0.33 20.01
C ASP A 97 16.99 -0.93 18.74
N THR A 98 16.59 -0.08 17.79
CA THR A 98 15.90 -0.51 16.56
C THR A 98 16.85 -1.23 15.61
N VAL A 99 18.06 -0.68 15.45
CA VAL A 99 19.08 -1.22 14.55
C VAL A 99 19.71 -2.50 15.11
N THR A 100 19.93 -2.56 16.43
CA THR A 100 20.43 -3.77 17.10
C THR A 100 19.48 -4.96 16.94
N SER A 101 18.16 -4.71 16.94
CA SER A 101 17.14 -5.75 16.70
C SER A 101 17.23 -6.33 15.29
N HIS A 102 17.41 -5.50 14.26
CA HIS A 102 17.52 -5.96 12.87
C HIS A 102 18.88 -6.62 12.56
N MET A 103 19.95 -6.13 13.17
CA MET A 103 21.32 -6.63 12.96
C MET A 103 21.57 -8.01 13.58
N ASN A 104 20.91 -8.34 14.68
CA ASN A 104 20.98 -9.66 15.32
C ASN A 104 20.46 -10.79 14.40
N LEU A 105 19.69 -10.48 13.35
CA LEU A 105 19.15 -11.43 12.40
C LEU A 105 20.06 -11.69 11.19
N ASN A 106 21.10 -10.87 10.97
CA ASN A 106 22.00 -10.95 9.81
C ASN A 106 23.43 -11.34 10.20
N ALA A 107 23.74 -12.64 10.11
CA ALA A 107 25.05 -13.19 10.53
C ALA A 107 26.29 -12.52 9.89
N PRO A 108 26.32 -12.15 8.60
CA PRO A 108 27.47 -11.46 8.00
C PRO A 108 27.68 -10.04 8.54
N ILE A 109 26.59 -9.33 8.86
CA ILE A 109 26.62 -7.98 9.43
C ILE A 109 27.11 -8.06 10.88
N LEU A 110 26.59 -9.01 11.65
CA LEU A 110 27.00 -9.25 13.04
C LEU A 110 28.50 -9.56 13.16
N ALA A 111 29.05 -10.38 12.26
CA ALA A 111 30.48 -10.70 12.25
C ALA A 111 31.36 -9.45 12.02
N LYS A 112 30.96 -8.54 11.13
CA LYS A 112 31.68 -7.29 10.86
C LYS A 112 31.56 -6.29 12.00
N MET A 113 30.41 -6.23 12.67
CA MET A 113 30.23 -5.40 13.86
C MET A 113 31.13 -5.85 15.01
N ASN A 114 31.24 -7.16 15.23
CA ASN A 114 32.17 -7.70 16.23
C ASN A 114 33.63 -7.33 15.92
N ASP A 115 34.02 -7.36 14.64
CA ASP A 115 35.36 -6.95 14.20
C ASP A 115 35.64 -5.45 14.41
N ILE A 116 34.65 -4.60 14.10
CA ILE A 116 34.70 -3.17 14.40
C ILE A 116 34.82 -2.94 15.91
N GLY A 117 34.00 -3.63 16.71
CA GLY A 117 34.01 -3.52 18.16
C GLY A 117 35.37 -3.83 18.77
N ASP A 118 36.01 -4.94 18.36
CA ASP A 118 37.36 -5.29 18.83
C ASP A 118 38.40 -4.24 18.41
N THR A 119 38.36 -3.80 17.15
CA THR A 119 39.33 -2.82 16.62
C THR A 119 39.23 -1.47 17.34
N VAL A 120 38.01 -0.98 17.56
CA VAL A 120 37.74 0.28 18.29
C VAL A 120 38.19 0.18 19.74
N ASN A 121 37.89 -0.94 20.42
CA ASN A 121 38.29 -1.13 21.81
C ASN A 121 39.82 -1.07 21.99
N ARG A 122 40.58 -1.62 21.03
CA ARG A 122 42.05 -1.56 21.03
C ARG A 122 42.56 -0.12 20.84
N ILE A 123 41.99 0.64 19.91
CA ILE A 123 42.35 2.06 19.70
C ILE A 123 42.02 2.89 20.94
N SER A 124 40.82 2.75 21.49
CA SER A 124 40.37 3.44 22.70
C SER A 124 41.25 3.11 23.91
N SER A 125 41.64 1.85 24.09
CA SER A 125 42.55 1.46 25.16
C SER A 125 43.91 2.16 25.04
N ARG A 126 44.46 2.28 23.83
CA ARG A 126 45.73 2.99 23.59
C ARG A 126 45.60 4.48 23.88
N TYR A 127 44.49 5.07 23.46
CA TYR A 127 44.20 6.46 23.74
C TYR A 127 44.03 6.74 25.25
N GLN A 128 43.30 5.91 25.98
CA GLN A 128 43.15 6.05 27.44
C GLN A 128 44.51 5.92 28.15
N GLN A 129 45.38 5.03 27.67
CA GLN A 129 46.75 4.93 28.16
C GLN A 129 47.53 6.22 27.92
N MET A 130 47.40 6.83 26.73
CA MET A 130 47.98 8.14 26.43
C MET A 130 47.51 9.23 27.40
N GLN A 131 46.21 9.34 27.67
CA GLN A 131 45.66 10.33 28.61
C GLN A 131 46.21 10.15 30.03
N LYS A 132 46.29 8.90 30.50
CA LYS A 132 46.88 8.59 31.81
C LYS A 132 48.34 9.00 31.87
N TYR A 133 49.08 8.78 30.77
CA TYR A 133 50.49 9.16 30.68
C TYR A 133 50.67 10.67 30.59
N GLU A 134 49.82 11.39 29.86
CA GLU A 134 49.83 12.86 29.82
C GLU A 134 49.62 13.46 31.22
N ALA A 135 48.65 12.92 31.99
CA ALA A 135 48.34 13.39 33.34
C ALA A 135 49.48 13.15 34.35
N HIS A 136 50.37 12.19 34.09
CA HIS A 136 51.47 11.81 34.97
C HIS A 136 52.85 11.97 34.32
N LYS A 137 52.95 12.74 33.24
CA LYS A 137 54.14 12.84 32.39
C LYS A 137 55.43 13.18 33.16
N ASP A 138 55.31 13.97 34.22
CA ASP A 138 56.44 14.43 35.04
C ASP A 138 56.89 13.39 36.08
N LYS A 139 56.16 12.27 36.20
CA LYS A 139 56.42 11.14 37.11
C LYS A 139 56.75 9.83 36.37
N LEU A 140 56.69 9.84 35.04
CA LEU A 140 56.95 8.66 34.21
C LEU A 140 58.39 8.67 33.70
N GLU A 141 58.99 7.49 33.65
CA GLU A 141 60.32 7.35 33.05
C GLU A 141 60.27 7.62 31.55
N MET A 142 61.34 8.25 31.02
CA MET A 142 61.47 8.52 29.60
C MET A 142 61.38 7.24 28.77
N SER A 143 61.96 6.14 29.26
CA SER A 143 61.86 4.79 28.68
C SER A 143 60.40 4.37 28.43
N THR A 144 59.52 4.60 29.42
CA THR A 144 58.09 4.25 29.34
C THR A 144 57.36 5.06 28.27
N LEU A 145 57.66 6.36 28.17
CA LEU A 145 57.06 7.25 27.16
C LEU A 145 57.54 6.91 25.75
N VAL A 146 58.83 6.59 25.59
CA VAL A 146 59.41 6.17 24.30
C VAL A 146 58.83 4.83 23.85
N THR A 147 58.78 3.82 24.73
CA THR A 147 58.19 2.51 24.39
C THR A 147 56.71 2.63 24.03
N PHE A 148 55.95 3.49 24.72
CA PHE A 148 54.57 3.77 24.35
C PHE A 148 54.43 4.43 22.98
N ALA A 149 55.28 5.40 22.67
CA ALA A 149 55.30 6.04 21.36
C ALA A 149 55.64 5.02 20.27
N GLU A 150 56.69 4.22 20.46
CA GLU A 150 57.08 3.14 19.55
C GLU A 150 55.92 2.16 19.30
N TRP A 151 55.24 1.70 20.35
CA TRP A 151 54.12 0.76 20.19
C TRP A 151 52.90 1.37 19.51
N THR A 152 52.75 2.69 19.58
CA THR A 152 51.66 3.42 18.94
C THR A 152 51.91 3.59 17.43
N VAL A 153 53.17 3.82 17.04
CA VAL A 153 53.55 4.19 15.66
C VAL A 153 54.30 3.10 14.88
N SER A 154 54.66 2.00 15.53
CA SER A 154 55.43 0.91 14.89
C SER A 154 54.72 0.36 13.64
N PRO A 155 55.44 -0.07 12.60
CA PRO A 155 54.86 -0.69 11.41
C PRO A 155 54.49 -2.16 11.69
N ASN A 156 53.67 -2.41 12.71
CA ASN A 156 53.19 -3.74 13.09
C ASN A 156 51.66 -3.80 13.09
N ALA A 157 51.11 -5.02 13.12
CA ALA A 157 49.67 -5.25 13.05
C ALA A 157 48.87 -4.73 14.28
N HIS A 158 49.54 -4.16 15.28
CA HIS A 158 48.96 -3.68 16.53
C HIS A 158 49.10 -2.17 16.73
N SER A 159 49.70 -1.46 15.77
CA SER A 159 49.83 -0.02 15.82
C SER A 159 48.48 0.64 15.59
N VAL A 160 48.34 1.86 16.12
CA VAL A 160 47.10 2.61 15.96
C VAL A 160 46.84 2.90 14.48
N HIS A 161 47.88 3.13 13.69
CA HIS A 161 47.77 3.28 12.24
C HIS A 161 47.16 2.04 11.57
N HIS A 162 47.68 0.84 11.83
CA HIS A 162 47.16 -0.37 11.20
C HIS A 162 45.75 -0.74 11.68
N LEU A 163 45.44 -0.48 12.96
CA LEU A 163 44.08 -0.64 13.48
C LEU A 163 43.10 0.34 12.81
N MET A 164 43.56 1.56 12.50
CA MET A 164 42.75 2.55 11.79
C MET A 164 42.50 2.19 10.33
N ASP A 165 43.52 1.64 9.66
CA ASP A 165 43.39 1.15 8.28
C ASP A 165 42.48 -0.09 8.19
N ARG A 166 42.60 -1.04 9.13
CA ARG A 166 41.69 -2.19 9.25
C ARG A 166 40.25 -1.75 9.45
N LEU A 167 40.01 -0.79 10.35
CA LEU A 167 38.70 -0.22 10.56
C LEU A 167 38.15 0.41 9.27
N HIS A 168 38.99 1.17 8.55
CA HIS A 168 38.62 1.78 7.28
C HIS A 168 38.22 0.72 6.24
N LEU A 169 38.99 -0.35 6.09
CA LEU A 169 38.70 -1.44 5.17
C LEU A 169 37.43 -2.22 5.54
N THR A 170 37.18 -2.47 6.83
CA THR A 170 35.96 -3.17 7.27
C THR A 170 34.70 -2.32 7.04
N LEU A 171 34.79 -1.00 7.22
CA LEU A 171 33.68 -0.06 6.99
C LEU A 171 33.44 0.25 5.50
N PHE A 172 34.49 0.60 4.75
CA PHE A 172 34.41 1.18 3.42
C PHE A 172 34.84 0.23 2.28
N GLY A 173 35.66 -0.79 2.57
CA GLY A 173 36.24 -1.68 1.58
C GLY A 173 37.50 -1.11 0.92
N SER A 174 38.16 -1.89 0.07
CA SER A 174 39.39 -1.47 -0.63
C SER A 174 39.09 -0.63 -1.87
N GLU A 175 39.79 0.50 -2.06
CA GLU A 175 39.60 1.39 -3.23
C GLU A 175 39.88 0.69 -4.59
N GLU A 176 40.73 -0.34 -4.62
CA GLU A 176 41.10 -1.05 -5.87
C GLU A 176 40.01 -1.99 -6.45
N LYS A 177 38.96 -2.33 -5.68
CA LYS A 177 37.92 -3.29 -6.11
C LYS A 177 36.60 -2.66 -6.58
N ALA A 178 36.55 -1.34 -6.79
CA ALA A 178 35.34 -0.66 -7.27
C ALA A 178 34.96 -0.99 -8.74
N ASN A 179 35.85 -1.63 -9.52
CA ASN A 179 35.67 -1.85 -10.96
C ASN A 179 35.51 -3.33 -11.39
N THR A 180 35.26 -4.27 -10.47
CA THR A 180 34.94 -5.66 -10.86
C THR A 180 33.77 -6.22 -10.05
N THR A 181 32.93 -6.98 -10.74
CA THR A 181 31.63 -7.57 -10.35
C THR A 181 31.74 -8.66 -9.26
N GLY A 182 32.37 -8.34 -8.13
CA GLY A 182 32.36 -9.16 -6.92
C GLY A 182 31.69 -8.40 -5.79
N THR A 183 30.70 -9.02 -5.15
CA THR A 183 30.08 -8.61 -3.87
C THR A 183 31.08 -7.86 -2.98
N SER A 184 30.89 -6.56 -2.80
CA SER A 184 31.75 -5.71 -2.00
C SER A 184 31.71 -6.18 -0.54
N SER A 185 32.89 -6.49 0.01
CA SER A 185 33.06 -7.08 1.34
C SER A 185 32.97 -6.07 2.48
N SER A 186 32.48 -4.84 2.27
CA SER A 186 32.41 -3.80 3.31
C SER A 186 31.08 -3.85 4.06
N LEU A 187 31.06 -3.39 5.31
CA LEU A 187 29.81 -3.30 6.09
C LEU A 187 28.80 -2.38 5.39
N LEU A 188 29.25 -1.25 4.84
CA LEU A 188 28.38 -0.32 4.11
C LEU A 188 27.78 -0.93 2.84
N ALA A 189 28.50 -1.80 2.14
CA ALA A 189 27.94 -2.53 1.01
C ALA A 189 26.87 -3.56 1.44
N HIS A 190 27.10 -4.25 2.56
CA HIS A 190 26.11 -5.20 3.10
C HIS A 190 24.86 -4.49 3.60
N LEU A 191 25.01 -3.31 4.21
CA LEU A 191 23.90 -2.45 4.61
C LEU A 191 23.19 -1.85 3.38
N ALA A 192 23.92 -1.33 2.39
CA ALA A 192 23.32 -0.79 1.17
C ALA A 192 22.51 -1.85 0.41
N THR A 193 23.02 -3.08 0.31
CA THR A 193 22.32 -4.20 -0.35
C THR A 193 21.14 -4.73 0.47
N SER A 194 21.17 -4.65 1.81
CA SER A 194 20.00 -4.97 2.64
C SER A 194 18.92 -3.89 2.60
N TYR A 195 19.26 -2.66 2.19
CA TYR A 195 18.36 -1.52 2.08
C TYR A 195 17.95 -1.17 0.63
N GLU A 196 18.45 -1.89 -0.39
CA GLU A 196 17.99 -1.71 -1.77
C GLU A 196 16.54 -2.21 -1.89
N THR A 197 15.59 -1.28 -2.04
CA THR A 197 14.22 -1.65 -2.38
C THR A 197 14.23 -2.44 -3.70
N PRO A 198 13.40 -3.48 -3.88
CA PRO A 198 13.40 -4.18 -5.16
C PRO A 198 12.69 -3.30 -6.19
N MET A 199 13.28 -3.12 -7.38
CA MET A 199 12.68 -2.35 -8.48
C MET A 199 11.42 -3.02 -9.08
N LEU A 200 10.68 -2.34 -9.94
CA LEU A 200 9.55 -2.94 -10.66
C LEU A 200 10.02 -4.07 -11.60
N GLN A 201 9.10 -4.95 -12.02
CA GLN A 201 9.43 -6.09 -12.88
C GLN A 201 10.08 -5.67 -14.20
N VAL A 202 9.52 -4.65 -14.87
CA VAL A 202 10.06 -4.14 -16.13
C VAL A 202 11.41 -3.45 -15.95
N ASP A 203 11.63 -2.79 -14.81
CA ASP A 203 12.89 -2.11 -14.50
C ASP A 203 14.02 -3.10 -14.21
N ALA A 204 13.69 -4.19 -13.49
CA ALA A 204 14.62 -5.30 -13.26
C ALA A 204 15.07 -5.92 -14.58
N LEU A 205 14.12 -6.15 -15.47
CA LEU A 205 14.39 -6.72 -16.79
C LEU A 205 15.22 -5.77 -17.67
N ARG A 206 14.96 -4.46 -17.59
CA ARG A 206 15.76 -3.43 -18.27
C ARG A 206 17.20 -3.43 -17.80
N THR A 207 17.42 -3.38 -16.48
CA THR A 207 18.77 -3.40 -15.88
C THR A 207 19.54 -4.64 -16.30
N GLU A 208 18.87 -5.80 -16.33
CA GLU A 208 19.47 -7.05 -16.78
C GLU A 208 19.85 -7.01 -18.27
N TYR A 209 19.00 -6.44 -19.13
CA TYR A 209 19.31 -6.27 -20.55
C TYR A 209 20.50 -5.33 -20.78
N VAL A 210 20.53 -4.18 -20.10
CA VAL A 210 21.64 -3.22 -20.22
C VAL A 210 22.97 -3.86 -19.79
N SER A 211 22.96 -4.71 -18.76
CA SER A 211 24.14 -5.50 -18.39
C SER A 211 24.56 -6.46 -19.51
N LEU A 212 23.61 -7.23 -20.06
CA LEU A 212 23.86 -8.18 -21.14
C LEU A 212 24.44 -7.48 -22.38
N GLU A 213 23.85 -6.34 -22.74
CA GLU A 213 24.25 -5.51 -23.88
C GLU A 213 25.71 -5.04 -23.75
N ARG A 214 26.11 -4.54 -22.57
CA ARG A 214 27.48 -4.10 -22.30
C ARG A 214 28.48 -5.25 -22.41
N ASP A 215 28.15 -6.40 -21.85
CA ASP A 215 28.99 -7.61 -21.94
C ASP A 215 29.20 -8.06 -23.39
N LEU A 216 28.15 -7.99 -24.21
CA LEU A 216 28.21 -8.34 -25.63
C LEU A 216 29.06 -7.34 -26.43
N TRP A 217 28.90 -6.03 -26.22
CA TRP A 217 29.73 -5.02 -26.88
C TRP A 217 31.20 -5.11 -26.46
N GLU A 218 31.49 -5.38 -25.18
CA GLU A 218 32.85 -5.60 -24.71
C GLU A 218 33.46 -6.87 -25.33
N TYR A 219 32.68 -7.95 -25.41
CA TYR A 219 33.09 -9.17 -26.10
C TYR A 219 33.40 -8.92 -27.58
N LEU A 220 32.56 -8.16 -28.30
CA LEU A 220 32.80 -7.78 -29.70
C LEU A 220 34.06 -6.92 -29.86
N LYS A 221 34.30 -5.99 -28.93
CA LYS A 221 35.52 -5.18 -28.92
C LYS A 221 36.78 -6.03 -28.73
N LYS A 222 36.76 -6.99 -27.79
CA LYS A 222 37.88 -7.91 -27.52
C LYS A 222 38.16 -8.86 -28.70
N THR A 223 37.13 -9.23 -29.45
CA THR A 223 37.23 -10.20 -30.55
C THR A 223 37.40 -9.58 -31.94
N ALA A 224 37.44 -8.25 -32.04
CA ALA A 224 37.48 -7.50 -33.31
C ALA A 224 38.67 -7.83 -34.24
N ASN A 225 39.81 -8.25 -33.70
CA ASN A 225 41.05 -8.45 -34.47
C ASN A 225 41.26 -9.89 -35.00
N SER A 226 40.35 -10.83 -34.72
CA SER A 226 40.49 -12.23 -35.15
C SER A 226 39.46 -12.60 -36.22
N GLN A 227 39.91 -12.73 -37.49
CA GLN A 227 39.04 -13.15 -38.59
C GLN A 227 38.44 -14.56 -38.39
N ASN A 228 39.04 -15.40 -37.53
CA ASN A 228 38.54 -16.74 -37.22
C ASN A 228 37.36 -16.77 -36.22
N ASN A 229 36.84 -15.63 -35.77
CA ASN A 229 35.80 -15.54 -34.74
C ASN A 229 34.39 -15.14 -35.22
N LYS A 230 34.16 -14.87 -36.52
CA LYS A 230 32.84 -14.39 -37.03
C LYS A 230 31.70 -15.31 -36.59
N GLN A 231 31.82 -16.62 -36.79
CA GLN A 231 30.76 -17.57 -36.46
C GLN A 231 30.53 -17.71 -34.95
N THR A 232 31.60 -17.59 -34.15
CA THR A 232 31.53 -17.59 -32.68
C THR A 232 30.85 -16.32 -32.16
N GLN A 233 31.15 -15.16 -32.76
CA GLN A 233 30.51 -13.88 -32.43
C GLN A 233 29.02 -13.91 -32.74
N LEU A 234 28.65 -14.35 -33.94
CA LEU A 234 27.25 -14.48 -34.34
C LEU A 234 26.48 -15.39 -33.37
N ARG A 235 27.04 -16.57 -33.05
CA ARG A 235 26.42 -17.51 -32.13
C ARG A 235 26.26 -16.93 -30.73
N LYS A 236 27.26 -16.20 -30.23
CA LYS A 236 27.22 -15.58 -28.89
C LYS A 236 26.12 -14.54 -28.80
N ILE A 237 26.04 -13.61 -29.76
CA ILE A 237 24.98 -12.57 -29.81
C ILE A 237 23.61 -13.23 -29.87
N PHE A 238 23.45 -14.19 -30.78
CA PHE A 238 22.17 -14.85 -31.04
C PHE A 238 21.64 -15.61 -29.82
N VAL A 239 22.47 -16.46 -29.22
CA VAL A 239 22.09 -17.25 -28.03
C VAL A 239 21.76 -16.32 -26.87
N SER A 240 22.59 -15.30 -26.62
CA SER A 240 22.35 -14.33 -25.55
C SER A 240 21.01 -13.59 -25.69
N HIS A 241 20.67 -13.11 -26.89
CA HIS A 241 19.38 -12.43 -27.12
C HIS A 241 18.20 -13.40 -27.06
N ARG A 242 18.34 -14.60 -27.62
CA ARG A 242 17.30 -15.64 -27.55
C ARG A 242 16.98 -16.00 -26.10
N ASP A 243 18.01 -16.25 -25.29
CA ASP A 243 17.84 -16.66 -23.90
C ASP A 243 17.22 -15.51 -23.07
N PHE A 244 17.56 -14.27 -23.38
CA PHE A 244 16.89 -13.10 -22.78
C PHE A 244 15.41 -13.00 -23.19
N ASN A 245 15.10 -13.17 -24.48
CA ASN A 245 13.75 -13.10 -25.02
C ASN A 245 12.84 -14.27 -24.59
N ALA A 246 13.43 -15.39 -24.16
CA ALA A 246 12.70 -16.56 -23.67
C ALA A 246 12.14 -16.38 -22.25
N LYS A 247 12.41 -15.25 -21.59
CA LYS A 247 11.88 -14.97 -20.25
C LYS A 247 10.37 -14.76 -20.30
N PRO A 248 9.61 -15.27 -19.29
CA PRO A 248 8.15 -15.19 -19.29
C PRO A 248 7.60 -13.78 -19.50
N PHE A 249 8.22 -12.76 -18.87
CA PHE A 249 7.74 -11.38 -19.00
C PHE A 249 7.94 -10.78 -20.40
N MET A 250 8.90 -11.28 -21.18
CA MET A 250 9.11 -10.84 -22.58
C MET A 250 8.01 -11.38 -23.51
N GLU A 251 7.25 -12.39 -23.10
CA GLU A 251 6.16 -12.98 -23.88
C GLU A 251 4.88 -12.13 -23.87
N HIS A 252 4.74 -11.18 -22.95
CA HIS A 252 3.58 -10.29 -22.92
C HIS A 252 3.54 -9.40 -24.16
N THR A 253 2.45 -9.46 -24.91
CA THR A 253 2.17 -8.61 -26.07
C THR A 253 1.42 -7.36 -25.65
N PHE A 254 1.65 -6.25 -26.35
CA PHE A 254 0.87 -5.03 -26.13
C PHE A 254 -0.58 -5.24 -26.59
N GLY A 255 -1.54 -5.04 -25.68
CA GLY A 255 -2.97 -5.22 -25.97
C GLY A 255 -3.62 -3.94 -26.48
N VAL A 256 -4.11 -3.94 -27.71
CA VAL A 256 -4.88 -2.82 -28.28
C VAL A 256 -6.19 -2.65 -27.50
N GLN A 257 -6.65 -1.41 -27.36
CA GLN A 257 -7.90 -1.03 -26.67
C GLN A 257 -7.89 -1.22 -25.14
N ARG A 258 -6.76 -1.66 -24.56
CA ARG A 258 -6.65 -1.81 -23.10
C ARG A 258 -6.81 -0.50 -22.34
N TYR A 259 -6.47 0.62 -22.96
CA TYR A 259 -6.50 1.96 -22.37
C TYR A 259 -7.49 2.91 -23.07
N GLU A 260 -8.58 2.37 -23.61
CA GLU A 260 -9.61 3.12 -24.35
C GLU A 260 -10.14 4.37 -23.62
N ILE A 261 -10.13 4.36 -22.28
CA ILE A 261 -10.61 5.48 -21.46
C ILE A 261 -9.83 6.78 -21.70
N LEU A 262 -8.61 6.71 -22.26
CA LEU A 262 -7.80 7.89 -22.54
C LEU A 262 -8.43 8.78 -23.63
N LYS A 263 -9.22 8.22 -24.56
CA LYS A 263 -9.97 8.89 -25.64
C LYS A 263 -9.26 10.13 -26.23
N HIS A 264 -7.95 10.02 -26.42
CA HIS A 264 -7.08 11.12 -26.86
C HIS A 264 -6.52 10.80 -28.23
N TYR A 265 -6.46 11.80 -29.12
CA TYR A 265 -5.94 11.60 -30.47
C TYR A 265 -4.47 11.12 -30.43
N GLU A 266 -3.63 11.79 -29.65
CA GLU A 266 -2.21 11.44 -29.48
C GLU A 266 -2.03 10.03 -28.90
N TRP A 267 -2.90 9.59 -27.97
CA TRP A 267 -2.90 8.21 -27.51
C TRP A 267 -3.23 7.24 -28.63
N SER A 268 -4.28 7.52 -29.42
CA SER A 268 -4.71 6.65 -30.51
C SER A 268 -3.64 6.48 -31.59
N VAL A 269 -2.85 7.54 -31.83
CA VAL A 269 -1.68 7.47 -32.72
C VAL A 269 -0.57 6.62 -32.08
N LEU A 270 -0.25 6.89 -30.80
CA LEU A 270 0.80 6.17 -30.09
C LEU A 270 0.50 4.68 -29.92
N GLU A 271 -0.75 4.32 -29.65
CA GLU A 271 -1.21 2.95 -29.45
C GLU A 271 -0.94 2.08 -30.69
N ARG A 272 -1.18 2.61 -31.89
CA ARG A 272 -0.85 1.93 -33.15
C ARG A 272 0.65 1.73 -33.34
N GLU A 273 1.46 2.71 -32.94
CA GLU A 273 2.92 2.61 -33.04
C GLU A 273 3.49 1.62 -32.01
N LEU A 274 2.89 1.51 -30.82
CA LEU A 274 3.22 0.50 -29.81
C LEU A 274 2.83 -0.91 -30.27
N GLU A 275 1.65 -1.06 -30.88
CA GLU A 275 1.21 -2.31 -31.50
C GLU A 275 2.20 -2.74 -32.61
N HIS A 276 2.61 -1.80 -33.47
CA HIS A 276 3.60 -2.05 -34.52
C HIS A 276 4.94 -2.57 -33.95
N ILE A 277 5.46 -1.96 -32.88
CA ILE A 277 6.67 -2.47 -32.19
C ILE A 277 6.43 -3.89 -31.66
N SER A 278 5.27 -4.15 -31.06
CA SER A 278 4.94 -5.48 -30.52
C SER A 278 4.90 -6.53 -31.63
N GLN A 279 4.32 -6.22 -32.80
CA GLN A 279 4.27 -7.13 -33.96
C GLN A 279 5.67 -7.38 -34.53
N LEU A 280 6.47 -6.33 -34.69
CA LEU A 280 7.86 -6.43 -35.16
C LEU A 280 8.72 -7.28 -34.21
N PHE A 281 8.47 -7.19 -32.90
CA PHE A 281 9.17 -8.01 -31.90
C PHE A 281 8.81 -9.49 -32.03
N GLU A 282 7.56 -9.84 -32.34
CA GLU A 282 7.18 -11.23 -32.60
C GLU A 282 7.83 -11.77 -33.88
N GLU A 283 7.94 -10.96 -34.95
CA GLU A 283 8.70 -11.34 -36.15
C GLU A 283 10.17 -11.60 -35.82
N TYR A 284 10.79 -10.72 -35.03
CA TYR A 284 12.16 -10.86 -34.53
C TYR A 284 12.34 -12.15 -33.70
N LYS A 285 11.44 -12.43 -32.74
CA LYS A 285 11.47 -13.64 -31.92
C LYS A 285 11.34 -14.90 -32.79
N ASN A 286 10.45 -14.88 -33.79
CA ASN A 286 10.25 -15.99 -34.71
C ASN A 286 11.48 -16.23 -35.61
N ALA A 287 12.15 -15.16 -36.07
CA ALA A 287 13.39 -15.26 -36.82
C ALA A 287 14.52 -15.91 -35.98
N LEU A 288 14.65 -15.51 -34.71
CA LEU A 288 15.57 -16.12 -33.75
C LEU A 288 15.22 -17.59 -33.43
N ALA A 289 13.96 -17.99 -33.49
CA ALA A 289 13.57 -19.38 -33.26
C ALA A 289 13.93 -20.28 -34.47
N LYS A 290 13.68 -19.80 -35.70
CA LYS A 290 13.88 -20.56 -36.94
C LYS A 290 15.32 -20.97 -37.21
N GLN A 291 16.29 -20.08 -36.93
CA GLN A 291 17.70 -20.35 -37.24
C GLN A 291 18.39 -21.37 -36.31
N ASN A 292 17.66 -21.95 -35.35
CA ASN A 292 18.13 -23.05 -34.51
C ASN A 292 18.18 -24.40 -35.25
N ASN A 293 17.36 -24.58 -36.30
CA ASN A 293 17.24 -25.86 -37.01
C ASN A 293 18.25 -26.03 -38.17
N SER A 294 18.85 -24.96 -38.67
CA SER A 294 19.71 -24.98 -39.87
C SER A 294 21.21 -25.04 -39.59
N GLY A 295 21.68 -24.81 -38.36
CA GLY A 295 23.10 -24.82 -37.99
C GLY A 295 23.95 -23.67 -38.59
N GLN A 296 23.47 -23.03 -39.66
CA GLN A 296 23.97 -21.78 -40.23
C GLN A 296 22.91 -20.69 -40.10
N LEU A 297 23.32 -19.55 -39.53
CA LEU A 297 22.53 -18.33 -39.51
C LEU A 297 22.50 -17.78 -40.94
N ASP A 298 21.32 -17.71 -41.56
CA ASP A 298 21.18 -17.12 -42.90
C ASP A 298 21.41 -15.61 -42.81
N GLU A 299 22.51 -15.15 -43.42
CA GLU A 299 22.89 -13.74 -43.47
C GLU A 299 21.81 -12.89 -44.17
N SER A 300 21.11 -13.42 -45.17
CA SER A 300 20.06 -12.70 -45.88
C SER A 300 18.87 -12.41 -44.98
N ASP A 301 18.40 -13.41 -44.24
CA ASP A 301 17.26 -13.27 -43.31
C ASP A 301 17.55 -12.27 -42.19
N ILE A 302 18.76 -12.32 -41.63
CA ILE A 302 19.15 -11.39 -40.57
C ILE A 302 19.28 -9.97 -41.12
N LEU A 303 19.90 -9.81 -42.30
CA LEU A 303 20.02 -8.49 -42.91
C LEU A 303 18.65 -7.90 -43.27
N ASP A 304 17.71 -8.71 -43.76
CA ASP A 304 16.32 -8.28 -43.98
C ASP A 304 15.67 -7.82 -42.66
N LEU A 305 15.80 -8.60 -41.59
CA LEU A 305 15.29 -8.23 -40.27
C LEU A 305 15.90 -6.93 -39.74
N THR A 306 17.22 -6.76 -39.83
CA THR A 306 17.88 -5.49 -39.44
C THR A 306 17.39 -4.34 -40.30
N GLN A 307 17.17 -4.57 -41.59
CA GLN A 307 16.64 -3.57 -42.50
C GLN A 307 15.22 -3.19 -42.10
N LYS A 308 14.34 -4.12 -41.72
CA LYS A 308 12.99 -3.81 -41.23
C LYS A 308 13.01 -2.97 -39.96
N VAL A 309 13.83 -3.34 -38.99
CA VAL A 309 13.99 -2.61 -37.71
C VAL A 309 14.41 -1.14 -37.93
N PHE A 310 15.19 -0.86 -38.99
CA PHE A 310 15.69 0.48 -39.30
C PHE A 310 14.98 1.22 -40.47
N ARG A 311 14.41 0.52 -41.47
CA ARG A 311 13.76 1.10 -42.67
C ARG A 311 12.24 1.08 -42.63
N GLU A 312 11.61 -0.01 -42.16
CA GLU A 312 10.15 -0.16 -42.22
C GLU A 312 9.44 0.49 -41.02
N SER A 313 10.17 0.75 -39.94
CA SER A 313 9.67 1.60 -38.88
C SER A 313 10.72 2.54 -38.36
N ASN A 314 10.21 3.74 -38.16
CA ASN A 314 10.79 4.86 -37.46
C ASN A 314 11.01 4.50 -35.97
N THR A 315 11.57 3.33 -35.61
CA THR A 315 11.60 2.78 -34.24
C THR A 315 12.21 3.78 -33.27
N ALA A 316 13.33 4.41 -33.64
CA ALA A 316 13.93 5.51 -32.88
C ALA A 316 12.99 6.72 -32.73
N ARG A 317 12.25 7.11 -33.78
CA ARG A 317 11.20 8.15 -33.68
C ARG A 317 10.04 7.69 -32.80
N ILE A 318 9.58 6.44 -32.88
CA ILE A 318 8.50 5.94 -32.02
C ILE A 318 8.90 6.06 -30.56
N LEU A 319 10.14 5.70 -30.23
CA LEU A 319 10.71 5.89 -28.90
C LEU A 319 10.76 7.37 -28.47
N GLN A 320 11.05 8.28 -29.40
CA GLN A 320 10.95 9.73 -29.16
C GLN A 320 9.49 10.19 -28.97
N GLU A 321 8.55 9.64 -29.75
CA GLU A 321 7.12 9.94 -29.67
C GLU A 321 6.52 9.43 -28.35
N ILE A 322 6.93 8.26 -27.85
CA ILE A 322 6.58 7.77 -26.51
C ILE A 322 6.97 8.83 -25.48
N HIS A 323 8.22 9.31 -25.52
CA HIS A 323 8.67 10.34 -24.57
C HIS A 323 7.91 11.66 -24.74
N ARG A 324 7.67 12.09 -25.98
CA ARG A 324 6.93 13.32 -26.30
C ARG A 324 5.50 13.27 -25.75
N VAL A 325 4.77 12.21 -26.04
CA VAL A 325 3.35 12.06 -25.66
C VAL A 325 3.22 11.78 -24.17
N MET A 326 3.96 10.80 -23.64
CA MET A 326 3.78 10.36 -22.25
C MET A 326 4.35 11.36 -21.24
N VAL A 327 5.52 11.94 -21.53
CA VAL A 327 6.25 12.80 -20.60
C VAL A 327 6.07 14.28 -20.93
N GLN A 328 6.44 14.73 -22.14
CA GLN A 328 6.43 16.16 -22.48
C GLN A 328 5.01 16.74 -22.58
N GLN A 329 4.06 15.97 -23.11
CA GLN A 329 2.63 16.30 -23.16
C GLN A 329 1.85 15.79 -21.94
N THR A 330 2.54 15.25 -20.92
CA THR A 330 1.99 14.89 -19.61
C THR A 330 0.83 13.88 -19.64
N LEU A 331 0.83 12.94 -20.60
CA LEU A 331 -0.30 12.00 -20.73
C LEU A 331 -0.47 11.12 -19.48
N TYR A 332 0.58 10.84 -18.70
CA TYR A 332 0.45 10.14 -17.40
C TYR A 332 -0.49 10.86 -16.41
N TYR A 333 -0.43 12.19 -16.32
CA TYR A 333 -1.34 12.95 -15.46
C TYR A 333 -2.79 12.88 -15.95
N ARG A 334 -2.99 12.95 -17.27
CA ARG A 334 -4.33 12.82 -17.87
C ARG A 334 -4.88 11.42 -17.68
N ALA A 335 -4.05 10.40 -17.81
CA ALA A 335 -4.38 9.01 -17.54
C ALA A 335 -4.85 8.80 -16.10
N MET A 336 -4.12 9.35 -15.13
CA MET A 336 -4.53 9.35 -13.73
C MET A 336 -5.93 9.96 -13.55
N VAL A 337 -6.16 11.19 -14.05
CA VAL A 337 -7.46 11.88 -13.90
C VAL A 337 -8.60 11.14 -14.60
N ALA A 338 -8.36 10.62 -15.81
CA ALA A 338 -9.37 9.86 -16.56
C ALA A 338 -9.74 8.57 -15.81
N SER A 339 -8.75 7.85 -15.29
CA SER A 339 -8.98 6.59 -14.56
C SER A 339 -9.79 6.77 -13.27
N THR A 340 -9.63 7.89 -12.55
CA THR A 340 -10.42 8.19 -11.35
C THR A 340 -11.92 8.29 -11.63
N ASN A 341 -12.31 8.77 -12.82
CA ASN A 341 -13.71 8.90 -13.21
C ASN A 341 -14.29 7.61 -13.82
N GLU A 342 -13.44 6.64 -14.14
CA GLU A 342 -13.77 5.44 -14.90
C GLU A 342 -13.56 4.15 -14.09
N ILE A 343 -13.41 4.25 -12.76
CA ILE A 343 -13.24 3.11 -11.82
C ILE A 343 -14.30 2.04 -12.06
N CYS A 344 -15.54 2.44 -12.39
CA CYS A 344 -16.64 1.52 -12.66
C CYS A 344 -16.40 0.61 -13.88
N ASN A 345 -15.72 1.13 -14.89
CA ASN A 345 -15.48 0.43 -16.15
C ASN A 345 -14.18 -0.39 -16.08
N THR A 346 -13.14 0.16 -15.45
CA THR A 346 -11.82 -0.49 -15.38
C THR A 346 -11.70 -1.47 -14.23
N GLN A 347 -12.42 -1.25 -13.12
CA GLN A 347 -12.19 -1.95 -11.84
C GLN A 347 -10.73 -1.82 -11.37
N GLN A 348 -10.12 -0.66 -11.63
CA GLN A 348 -8.75 -0.35 -11.23
C GLN A 348 -8.72 0.91 -10.39
N SER A 349 -7.78 0.96 -9.46
CA SER A 349 -7.41 2.23 -8.84
C SER A 349 -6.65 3.09 -9.84
N ALA A 350 -6.65 4.42 -9.64
CA ALA A 350 -5.94 5.32 -10.55
C ALA A 350 -4.43 5.03 -10.56
N GLN A 351 -3.84 4.70 -9.40
CA GLN A 351 -2.43 4.31 -9.33
C GLN A 351 -2.17 3.02 -10.10
N GLN A 352 -3.03 2.00 -9.93
CA GLN A 352 -2.90 0.73 -10.62
C GLN A 352 -3.00 0.88 -12.14
N PHE A 353 -3.90 1.74 -12.62
CA PHE A 353 -4.05 2.05 -14.04
C PHE A 353 -2.76 2.67 -14.61
N VAL A 354 -2.24 3.70 -13.93
CA VAL A 354 -0.99 4.39 -14.32
C VAL A 354 0.21 3.43 -14.29
N TYR A 355 0.32 2.60 -13.25
CA TYR A 355 1.35 1.58 -13.15
C TYR A 355 1.29 0.58 -14.31
N SER A 356 0.10 0.07 -14.62
CA SER A 356 -0.10 -0.88 -15.72
C SER A 356 0.26 -0.24 -17.07
N LEU A 357 -0.17 1.01 -17.30
CA LEU A 357 0.16 1.78 -18.50
C LEU A 357 1.67 1.97 -18.65
N TYR A 358 2.36 2.32 -17.56
CA TYR A 358 3.82 2.41 -17.56
C TYR A 358 4.47 1.07 -17.89
N ALA A 359 4.07 -0.01 -17.23
CA ALA A 359 4.68 -1.33 -17.40
C ALA A 359 4.58 -1.84 -18.86
N ASP A 360 3.40 -1.69 -19.49
CA ASP A 360 3.17 -2.09 -20.88
C ASP A 360 4.02 -1.25 -21.87
N ILE A 361 4.07 0.08 -21.68
CA ILE A 361 4.87 0.98 -22.52
C ILE A 361 6.36 0.70 -22.34
N ALA A 362 6.82 0.59 -21.09
CA ALA A 362 8.21 0.35 -20.76
C ALA A 362 8.71 -1.00 -21.29
N LEU A 363 7.85 -2.03 -21.28
CA LEU A 363 8.18 -3.33 -21.86
C LEU A 363 8.25 -3.26 -23.38
N THR A 364 7.30 -2.57 -24.02
CA THR A 364 7.31 -2.36 -25.48
C THR A 364 8.54 -1.58 -25.93
N GLU A 365 8.92 -0.56 -25.17
CA GLU A 365 10.13 0.21 -25.40
C GLU A 365 11.40 -0.65 -25.20
N LEU A 366 11.45 -1.50 -24.17
CA LEU A 366 12.56 -2.44 -23.99
C LEU A 366 12.69 -3.42 -25.16
N LYS A 367 11.57 -3.94 -25.68
CA LYS A 367 11.53 -4.78 -26.88
C LYS A 367 12.12 -4.08 -28.09
N ALA A 368 11.73 -2.83 -28.35
CA ALA A 368 12.30 -2.02 -29.42
C ALA A 368 13.81 -1.81 -29.24
N TYR A 369 14.25 -1.42 -28.05
CA TYR A 369 15.66 -1.23 -27.73
C TYR A 369 16.47 -2.52 -27.95
N THR A 370 15.94 -3.67 -27.52
CA THR A 370 16.57 -4.98 -27.72
C THR A 370 16.75 -5.32 -29.20
N MET A 371 15.75 -5.06 -30.04
CA MET A 371 15.85 -5.28 -31.49
C MET A 371 16.88 -4.38 -32.17
N MET A 372 16.98 -3.12 -31.74
CA MET A 372 17.95 -2.17 -32.31
C MET A 372 19.39 -2.57 -31.97
N GLU A 373 19.66 -2.89 -30.71
CA GLU A 373 20.97 -3.35 -30.24
C GLU A 373 21.41 -4.65 -30.95
N PHE A 374 20.51 -5.63 -31.03
CA PHE A 374 20.75 -6.85 -31.82
C PHE A 374 21.13 -6.51 -33.26
N SER A 375 20.37 -5.62 -33.90
CA SER A 375 20.57 -5.27 -35.30
C SER A 375 21.92 -4.60 -35.55
N TRP A 376 22.35 -3.67 -34.70
CA TRP A 376 23.68 -3.07 -34.81
C TRP A 376 24.82 -4.07 -34.58
N MET A 377 24.67 -4.96 -33.59
CA MET A 377 25.65 -6.02 -33.36
C MET A 377 25.79 -6.94 -34.58
N MET A 378 24.67 -7.33 -35.20
CA MET A 378 24.70 -8.18 -36.40
C MET A 378 25.32 -7.45 -37.60
N LEU A 379 24.93 -6.19 -37.87
CA LEU A 379 25.52 -5.40 -38.95
C LEU A 379 27.04 -5.22 -38.79
N ARG A 380 27.52 -5.08 -37.55
CA ARG A 380 28.96 -5.04 -37.25
C ARG A 380 29.66 -6.35 -37.59
N VAL A 381 29.12 -7.48 -37.14
CA VAL A 381 29.74 -8.80 -37.37
C VAL A 381 29.69 -9.21 -38.85
N TYR A 382 28.69 -8.75 -39.61
CA TYR A 382 28.63 -8.91 -41.06
C TYR A 382 29.50 -7.92 -41.84
N GLY A 383 30.23 -7.02 -41.17
CA GLY A 383 31.15 -6.09 -41.81
C GLY A 383 30.47 -4.96 -42.57
N LYS A 384 29.23 -4.60 -42.22
CA LYS A 384 28.48 -3.49 -42.84
C LYS A 384 28.78 -2.12 -42.22
N GLY A 385 29.55 -2.06 -41.13
CA GLY A 385 29.91 -0.85 -40.40
C GLY A 385 30.34 -1.14 -38.96
N ASN A 386 30.75 -0.12 -38.18
CA ASN A 386 31.19 -0.32 -36.79
C ASN A 386 30.04 -0.21 -35.77
N PHE A 387 29.05 0.64 -36.03
CA PHE A 387 27.79 0.83 -35.27
C PHE A 387 27.93 1.05 -33.75
N THR A 388 29.15 1.20 -33.23
CA THR A 388 29.43 1.31 -31.80
C THR A 388 29.03 2.68 -31.26
N GLN A 389 29.18 3.73 -32.09
CA GLN A 389 28.81 5.09 -31.69
C GLN A 389 27.28 5.25 -31.67
N GLU A 390 26.60 4.65 -32.63
CA GLU A 390 25.15 4.62 -32.75
C GLU A 390 24.51 3.91 -31.55
N ALA A 391 25.03 2.72 -31.19
CA ALA A 391 24.61 1.98 -29.99
C ALA A 391 24.85 2.79 -28.71
N GLU A 392 26.01 3.42 -28.55
CA GLU A 392 26.31 4.23 -27.35
C GLU A 392 25.40 5.46 -27.22
N LEU A 393 25.11 6.15 -28.33
CA LEU A 393 24.16 7.27 -28.35
C LEU A 393 22.75 6.80 -28.00
N MET A 394 22.32 5.66 -28.55
CA MET A 394 21.00 5.09 -28.28
C MET A 394 20.84 4.67 -26.82
N ARG A 395 21.85 4.03 -26.23
CA ARG A 395 21.88 3.70 -24.79
C ARG A 395 21.74 4.96 -23.94
N THR A 396 22.56 5.97 -24.22
CA THR A 396 22.52 7.25 -23.50
C THR A 396 21.14 7.92 -23.59
N ASP A 397 20.54 7.92 -24.78
CA ASP A 397 19.21 8.48 -24.99
C ASP A 397 18.10 7.64 -24.32
N TYR A 398 18.26 6.31 -24.28
CA TYR A 398 17.34 5.41 -23.59
C TYR A 398 17.38 5.60 -22.06
N GLU A 399 18.58 5.66 -21.49
CA GLU A 399 18.80 5.94 -20.06
C GLU A 399 18.21 7.29 -19.67
N ARG A 400 18.46 8.35 -20.45
CA ARG A 400 17.93 9.70 -20.20
C ARG A 400 16.40 9.75 -20.27
N ARG A 401 15.79 9.07 -21.24
CA ARG A 401 14.31 9.00 -21.35
C ARG A 401 13.69 8.20 -20.21
N THR A 402 14.35 7.11 -19.81
CA THR A 402 13.94 6.28 -18.67
C THR A 402 13.97 7.08 -17.37
N GLU A 403 15.07 7.79 -17.09
CA GLU A 403 15.21 8.65 -15.91
C GLU A 403 14.09 9.69 -15.82
N ARG A 404 13.82 10.42 -16.92
CA ARG A 404 12.75 11.43 -16.98
C ARG A 404 11.36 10.81 -16.79
N THR A 405 11.14 9.62 -17.36
CA THR A 405 9.87 8.90 -17.25
C THR A 405 9.63 8.44 -15.82
N LEU A 406 10.62 7.81 -15.18
CA LEU A 406 10.52 7.32 -13.81
C LEU A 406 10.34 8.46 -12.80
N LYS A 407 10.98 9.62 -13.03
CA LYS A 407 10.78 10.83 -12.22
C LYS A 407 9.33 11.31 -12.28
N LEU A 408 8.78 11.45 -13.49
CA LEU A 408 7.38 11.85 -13.67
C LEU A 408 6.42 10.80 -13.10
N LEU A 409 6.69 9.51 -13.34
CA LEU A 409 5.85 8.41 -12.88
C LEU A 409 5.74 8.42 -11.35
N LYS A 410 6.85 8.59 -10.65
CA LYS A 410 6.88 8.67 -9.18
C LYS A 410 5.98 9.80 -8.67
N ASP A 411 6.05 10.98 -9.30
CA ASP A 411 5.21 12.13 -8.94
C ASP A 411 3.72 11.86 -9.18
N VAL A 412 3.37 11.22 -10.31
CA VAL A 412 2.00 10.87 -10.67
C VAL A 412 1.44 9.80 -9.72
N MET A 413 2.19 8.72 -9.48
CA MET A 413 1.74 7.60 -8.63
C MET A 413 1.58 8.00 -7.16
N THR A 414 2.39 8.94 -6.66
CA THR A 414 2.26 9.48 -5.30
C THR A 414 0.92 10.22 -5.10
N ARG A 415 0.36 10.81 -6.16
CA ARG A 415 -0.90 11.56 -6.12
C ARG A 415 -2.12 10.72 -6.50
N ALA A 416 -1.91 9.58 -7.14
CA ALA A 416 -2.97 8.75 -7.66
C ALA A 416 -3.67 7.98 -6.54
N ASP A 417 -5.01 7.97 -6.57
CA ASP A 417 -5.80 7.21 -5.60
C ASP A 417 -5.62 5.70 -5.79
N ARG A 418 -5.61 4.97 -4.68
CA ARG A 418 -5.45 3.51 -4.58
C ARG A 418 -6.76 2.80 -4.22
N ILE A 419 -7.83 3.54 -3.97
CA ILE A 419 -9.12 3.01 -3.55
C ILE A 419 -9.89 2.44 -4.74
N VAL A 420 -10.46 1.25 -4.55
CA VAL A 420 -11.45 0.65 -5.45
C VAL A 420 -12.72 0.32 -4.66
N TRP A 421 -13.86 0.73 -5.21
CA TRP A 421 -15.21 0.50 -4.67
C TRP A 421 -16.17 0.19 -5.82
N ARG A 422 -17.37 -0.30 -5.51
CA ARG A 422 -18.33 -0.73 -6.54
C ARG A 422 -19.38 0.31 -6.84
N CYS A 423 -19.52 0.61 -8.12
CA CYS A 423 -20.56 1.50 -8.62
C CYS A 423 -21.93 0.85 -8.59
N ASP A 424 -22.97 1.66 -8.77
CA ASP A 424 -24.34 1.15 -8.83
C ASP A 424 -24.55 0.34 -10.12
N PRO A 425 -25.27 -0.80 -10.03
CA PRO A 425 -25.70 -1.55 -11.21
C PRO A 425 -26.73 -0.73 -12.01
N LYS A 426 -26.99 -1.14 -13.26
CA LYS A 426 -28.09 -0.56 -14.05
C LYS A 426 -29.46 -0.68 -13.37
N LYS A 427 -29.64 -1.76 -12.59
CA LYS A 427 -30.84 -2.03 -11.80
C LYS A 427 -30.44 -2.75 -10.51
N HIS A 428 -30.97 -2.28 -9.39
CA HIS A 428 -30.79 -2.96 -8.11
C HIS A 428 -31.73 -4.15 -7.97
N GLU A 429 -31.15 -5.28 -7.58
CA GLU A 429 -31.81 -6.55 -7.31
C GLU A 429 -31.42 -7.06 -5.92
N ALA A 430 -32.43 -7.38 -5.10
CA ALA A 430 -32.26 -7.85 -3.72
C ALA A 430 -31.62 -9.24 -3.70
N GLY A 431 -30.63 -9.43 -2.82
CA GLY A 431 -29.83 -10.66 -2.72
C GLY A 431 -28.78 -10.85 -3.83
N VAL A 432 -28.72 -9.95 -4.82
CA VAL A 432 -27.72 -9.99 -5.92
C VAL A 432 -26.81 -8.77 -5.89
N THR A 433 -27.40 -7.58 -5.75
CA THR A 433 -26.66 -6.30 -5.76
C THR A 433 -26.75 -5.55 -4.44
N TYR A 434 -27.83 -5.77 -3.69
CA TYR A 434 -27.99 -5.22 -2.36
C TYR A 434 -28.73 -6.20 -1.45
N ASP A 435 -28.59 -6.02 -0.14
CA ASP A 435 -29.42 -6.65 0.88
C ASP A 435 -29.84 -5.64 1.94
N GLU A 436 -30.84 -5.99 2.74
CA GLU A 436 -31.41 -5.11 3.76
C GLU A 436 -31.20 -5.68 5.16
N VAL A 437 -30.85 -4.81 6.10
CA VAL A 437 -31.17 -5.04 7.51
C VAL A 437 -32.68 -4.96 7.63
N THR A 438 -33.32 -5.94 8.25
CA THR A 438 -34.79 -6.00 8.31
C THR A 438 -35.32 -5.88 9.74
N ARG A 439 -36.46 -5.19 9.86
CA ARG A 439 -37.21 -4.98 11.10
C ARG A 439 -36.44 -4.29 12.23
N LEU A 440 -35.46 -3.46 11.91
CA LEU A 440 -34.81 -2.57 12.87
C LEU A 440 -35.47 -1.18 12.79
N LEU A 441 -36.09 -0.74 13.89
CA LEU A 441 -36.78 0.55 14.03
C LEU A 441 -37.93 0.74 13.02
N GLN A 442 -38.67 -0.32 12.74
CA GLN A 442 -39.74 -0.28 11.74
C GLN A 442 -40.97 0.44 12.30
N GLY A 443 -41.61 1.29 11.49
CA GLY A 443 -42.83 1.99 11.86
C GLY A 443 -43.96 1.04 12.30
N TYR A 444 -44.59 1.35 13.42
CA TYR A 444 -45.60 0.54 14.09
C TYR A 444 -46.69 1.43 14.70
N ILE A 445 -47.95 1.09 14.47
CA ILE A 445 -49.10 1.79 15.04
C ILE A 445 -49.56 1.03 16.28
N GLU A 446 -49.79 1.73 17.39
CA GLU A 446 -50.38 1.13 18.61
C GLU A 446 -51.27 2.15 19.33
N ASN A 447 -52.35 1.70 19.95
CA ASN A 447 -53.20 2.60 20.73
C ASN A 447 -52.57 2.93 22.08
N GLU A 448 -52.75 4.17 22.56
CA GLU A 448 -52.27 4.61 23.87
C GLU A 448 -52.62 3.66 25.02
N VAL A 449 -53.85 3.11 25.00
CA VAL A 449 -54.33 2.16 26.01
C VAL A 449 -53.46 0.90 26.09
N ASP A 450 -52.81 0.52 25.00
CA ASP A 450 -52.00 -0.69 24.88
C ASP A 450 -50.49 -0.42 25.11
N LEU A 451 -50.10 0.84 25.30
CA LEU A 451 -48.72 1.28 25.55
C LEU A 451 -48.35 1.34 27.05
N ASN A 452 -49.27 0.98 27.93
CA ASN A 452 -49.06 0.98 29.38
C ASN A 452 -49.78 -0.17 30.08
N ASN A 453 -49.25 -0.62 31.22
CA ASN A 453 -49.79 -1.74 31.99
C ASN A 453 -51.10 -1.42 32.72
N GLU A 454 -51.42 -0.14 32.89
CA GLU A 454 -52.64 0.30 33.57
C GLU A 454 -53.86 0.31 32.64
N GLU A 455 -53.65 0.05 31.34
CA GLU A 455 -54.65 0.16 30.29
C GLU A 455 -55.36 1.52 30.32
N THR A 456 -54.62 2.64 30.39
CA THR A 456 -55.21 4.00 30.42
C THR A 456 -54.80 4.86 29.23
N CYS A 457 -55.52 5.96 29.00
CA CYS A 457 -55.22 6.96 27.96
C CYS A 457 -55.10 8.36 28.59
N ARG A 458 -54.28 8.45 29.65
CA ARG A 458 -54.11 9.68 30.43
C ARG A 458 -53.02 10.59 29.88
N GLU A 459 -52.15 10.03 29.06
CA GLU A 459 -50.96 10.68 28.56
C GLU A 459 -51.18 11.11 27.10
N THR A 460 -50.10 11.31 26.36
CA THR A 460 -50.14 11.56 24.92
C THR A 460 -49.09 10.70 24.24
N CYS A 461 -49.19 10.46 22.93
CA CYS A 461 -48.23 9.62 22.22
C CYS A 461 -46.76 10.03 22.44
N SER A 462 -46.47 11.33 22.56
CA SER A 462 -45.11 11.85 22.82
C SER A 462 -44.57 11.52 24.22
N PHE A 463 -45.40 11.14 25.17
CA PHE A 463 -44.95 10.65 26.48
C PHE A 463 -44.16 9.34 26.34
N TYR A 464 -44.54 8.49 25.39
CA TYR A 464 -43.98 7.15 25.21
C TYR A 464 -42.69 7.17 24.37
N GLN A 465 -41.63 7.75 24.92
CA GLN A 465 -40.30 7.77 24.28
C GLN A 465 -39.62 6.39 24.28
N SER A 466 -39.87 5.56 25.29
CA SER A 466 -39.49 4.15 25.31
C SER A 466 -40.52 3.34 26.09
N THR A 467 -41.24 2.45 25.42
CA THR A 467 -42.26 1.59 26.03
C THR A 467 -42.30 0.21 25.37
N ARG A 468 -43.30 -0.60 25.69
CA ARG A 468 -43.64 -1.86 25.03
C ARG A 468 -45.13 -1.85 24.69
N SER A 469 -45.50 -2.66 23.70
CA SER A 469 -46.90 -3.07 23.55
C SER A 469 -47.19 -3.99 24.72
N GLU A 470 -48.01 -3.60 25.69
CA GLU A 470 -48.26 -4.33 26.94
C GLU A 470 -49.50 -5.22 26.85
N GLY A 471 -50.54 -4.77 26.16
CA GLY A 471 -51.83 -5.45 26.05
C GLY A 471 -52.44 -5.41 24.65
N CYS A 472 -53.69 -5.85 24.57
CA CYS A 472 -54.55 -5.63 23.42
C CYS A 472 -55.99 -5.44 23.90
N TYR A 473 -56.31 -4.19 24.22
CA TYR A 473 -57.57 -3.81 24.83
C TYR A 473 -58.73 -4.16 23.90
N LYS A 474 -59.63 -5.03 24.40
CA LYS A 474 -60.85 -5.48 23.72
C LYS A 474 -60.63 -6.02 22.29
N ASP A 475 -59.48 -6.61 22.00
CA ASP A 475 -59.14 -7.15 20.69
C ASP A 475 -59.41 -6.16 19.53
N LEU A 476 -59.08 -4.87 19.75
CA LEU A 476 -59.20 -3.80 18.77
C LEU A 476 -58.16 -3.97 17.64
N TYR A 477 -57.59 -2.88 17.12
CA TYR A 477 -56.66 -2.96 15.98
C TYR A 477 -55.40 -3.79 16.30
N CYS A 478 -54.94 -3.79 17.55
CA CYS A 478 -53.83 -4.62 18.04
C CYS A 478 -54.00 -6.12 17.70
N ALA A 479 -55.22 -6.66 17.70
CA ALA A 479 -55.49 -8.07 17.36
C ALA A 479 -55.44 -8.34 15.84
N ARG A 480 -55.53 -7.29 15.02
CA ARG A 480 -55.54 -7.37 13.55
C ARG A 480 -54.16 -7.23 12.92
N GLN A 481 -53.15 -6.91 13.72
CA GLN A 481 -51.76 -6.79 13.30
C GLN A 481 -50.82 -7.67 14.15
N PRO A 482 -49.65 -8.07 13.63
CA PRO A 482 -48.66 -8.74 14.46
C PRO A 482 -48.12 -7.79 15.53
N ARG A 483 -48.22 -8.17 16.80
CA ARG A 483 -47.65 -7.42 17.93
C ARG A 483 -46.16 -7.13 17.72
N CYS A 484 -45.70 -5.94 18.10
CA CYS A 484 -44.28 -5.67 18.26
C CYS A 484 -43.78 -6.37 19.54
N SER A 485 -43.00 -7.45 19.42
CA SER A 485 -42.53 -8.21 20.59
C SER A 485 -41.34 -7.56 21.30
N GLY A 486 -40.78 -6.50 20.71
CA GLY A 486 -39.65 -5.76 21.23
C GLY A 486 -40.04 -4.49 21.98
N ARG A 487 -39.17 -3.48 21.94
CA ARG A 487 -39.45 -2.16 22.52
C ARG A 487 -39.95 -1.22 21.44
N LEU A 488 -40.82 -0.30 21.84
CA LEU A 488 -41.31 0.81 21.05
C LEU A 488 -40.57 2.07 21.47
N TYR A 489 -40.11 2.84 20.49
CA TYR A 489 -39.35 4.06 20.70
C TYR A 489 -39.98 5.24 19.97
N ASN A 490 -39.78 6.44 20.54
CA ASN A 490 -40.11 7.73 19.93
C ASN A 490 -41.53 7.78 19.35
N CYS A 491 -42.52 7.34 20.14
CA CYS A 491 -43.91 7.40 19.72
C CYS A 491 -44.37 8.85 19.52
N GLN A 492 -45.20 9.07 18.51
CA GLN A 492 -45.77 10.37 18.20
C GLN A 492 -47.19 10.26 17.69
N PHE A 493 -47.97 11.31 17.94
CA PHE A 493 -49.29 11.46 17.39
C PHE A 493 -49.19 12.06 15.98
N VAL A 494 -49.93 11.50 15.03
CA VAL A 494 -49.97 12.01 13.64
C VAL A 494 -51.36 12.54 13.32
N ASP A 495 -52.39 11.70 13.48
CA ASP A 495 -53.81 12.07 13.41
C ASP A 495 -54.68 11.00 14.10
N SER A 496 -55.97 11.30 14.34
CA SER A 496 -56.91 10.44 15.07
C SER A 496 -57.36 9.21 14.29
N ASP A 497 -57.74 9.40 13.03
CA ASP A 497 -58.45 8.39 12.24
C ASP A 497 -57.72 8.08 10.93
N MET A 498 -57.58 6.80 10.62
CA MET A 498 -56.75 6.34 9.50
C MET A 498 -57.23 5.06 8.83
N TRP A 499 -56.84 4.89 7.57
CA TRP A 499 -56.90 3.64 6.82
C TRP A 499 -55.50 3.06 6.68
N VAL A 500 -55.28 1.91 7.30
CA VAL A 500 -54.00 1.20 7.21
C VAL A 500 -54.07 0.17 6.10
N CYS A 501 -53.06 0.16 5.22
CA CYS A 501 -52.86 -0.92 4.28
C CYS A 501 -51.80 -1.90 4.80
N PRO A 502 -52.19 -3.07 5.36
CA PRO A 502 -51.24 -4.06 5.84
C PRO A 502 -50.51 -4.77 4.70
N SER A 503 -49.20 -4.97 4.88
CA SER A 503 -48.36 -5.69 3.93
C SER A 503 -48.71 -7.20 3.86
N PRO A 504 -48.37 -7.86 2.73
CA PRO A 504 -48.49 -9.31 2.58
C PRO A 504 -47.83 -10.10 3.72
N LYS A 505 -48.39 -11.26 4.07
CA LYS A 505 -47.89 -12.06 5.22
C LYS A 505 -46.45 -12.54 5.07
N ASN A 506 -45.94 -12.70 3.85
CA ASN A 506 -44.55 -13.07 3.56
C ASN A 506 -43.60 -11.86 3.49
N SER A 507 -44.12 -10.63 3.50
CA SER A 507 -43.31 -9.41 3.47
C SER A 507 -42.58 -9.19 4.80
N THR A 508 -41.42 -8.54 4.74
CA THR A 508 -40.69 -8.00 5.89
C THR A 508 -41.35 -6.73 6.42
N ARG A 509 -42.10 -6.02 5.57
CA ARG A 509 -42.88 -4.81 5.88
C ARG A 509 -44.12 -5.14 6.73
N ARG A 510 -44.59 -4.16 7.49
CA ARG A 510 -45.86 -4.21 8.26
C ARG A 510 -46.98 -3.54 7.48
N TYR A 511 -46.69 -2.39 6.87
CA TYR A 511 -47.65 -1.60 6.11
C TYR A 511 -47.09 -1.25 4.73
N GLU A 512 -47.94 -1.16 3.72
CA GLU A 512 -47.57 -0.58 2.43
C GLU A 512 -47.69 0.95 2.49
N TYR A 513 -48.80 1.44 3.04
CA TYR A 513 -49.06 2.85 3.31
C TYR A 513 -50.10 3.00 4.43
N ILE A 514 -50.20 4.21 4.99
CA ILE A 514 -51.22 4.63 5.95
C ILE A 514 -51.81 5.95 5.47
N GLU A 515 -53.13 6.04 5.33
CA GLU A 515 -53.83 7.24 4.86
C GLU A 515 -54.69 7.79 6.01
N TYR A 516 -54.51 9.06 6.38
CA TYR A 516 -55.28 9.72 7.45
C TYR A 516 -56.49 10.47 6.88
N GLU A 517 -57.53 10.69 7.69
CA GLU A 517 -58.76 11.40 7.27
C GLU A 517 -58.50 12.83 6.78
N ASN A 518 -57.46 13.50 7.29
CA ASN A 518 -57.04 14.82 6.83
C ASN A 518 -56.40 14.84 5.42
N GLY A 519 -56.24 13.68 4.77
CA GLY A 519 -55.63 13.51 3.45
C GLY A 519 -54.13 13.26 3.46
N ARG A 520 -53.44 13.32 4.61
CA ARG A 520 -52.02 12.97 4.73
C ARG A 520 -51.84 11.47 4.54
N THR A 521 -50.88 11.07 3.71
CA THR A 521 -50.53 9.67 3.49
C THR A 521 -49.07 9.43 3.87
N LEU A 522 -48.82 8.41 4.69
CA LEU A 522 -47.48 7.89 4.96
C LEU A 522 -47.17 6.74 4.01
N GLY A 523 -46.06 6.85 3.28
CA GLY A 523 -45.71 5.91 2.22
C GLY A 523 -46.43 6.23 0.91
N GLN A 524 -46.24 5.35 -0.08
CA GLN A 524 -46.83 5.54 -1.41
C GLN A 524 -48.14 4.77 -1.51
N ARG A 525 -49.24 5.48 -1.78
CA ARG A 525 -50.55 4.86 -2.00
C ARG A 525 -50.46 3.88 -3.17
N ALA A 526 -50.77 2.62 -2.88
CA ALA A 526 -50.71 1.52 -3.85
C ALA A 526 -51.91 0.59 -3.66
N ASN A 527 -52.04 -0.43 -4.51
CA ASN A 527 -53.09 -1.43 -4.35
C ASN A 527 -52.86 -2.25 -3.08
N CYS A 528 -53.86 -2.29 -2.21
CA CYS A 528 -53.76 -3.00 -0.94
C CYS A 528 -54.22 -4.46 -1.06
N VAL A 529 -53.28 -5.38 -1.24
CA VAL A 529 -53.55 -6.82 -1.46
C VAL A 529 -54.41 -7.46 -0.36
N ARG A 530 -54.20 -7.03 0.89
CA ARG A 530 -54.93 -7.57 2.06
C ARG A 530 -56.17 -6.77 2.43
N GLY A 531 -56.55 -5.78 1.60
CA GLY A 531 -57.60 -4.81 1.92
C GLY A 531 -57.14 -3.78 2.95
N THR A 532 -57.78 -2.61 2.94
CA THR A 532 -57.52 -1.56 3.94
C THR A 532 -58.31 -1.82 5.22
N THR A 533 -57.72 -1.48 6.37
CA THR A 533 -58.38 -1.56 7.68
C THR A 533 -58.58 -0.14 8.20
N LYS A 534 -59.84 0.24 8.48
CA LYS A 534 -60.15 1.51 9.16
C LYS A 534 -59.82 1.39 10.65
N VAL A 535 -59.14 2.39 11.19
CA VAL A 535 -58.65 2.47 12.56
C VAL A 535 -59.00 3.85 13.12
N ASP A 536 -59.90 3.88 14.09
CA ASP A 536 -60.49 5.11 14.63
C ASP A 536 -60.09 5.31 16.09
N SER A 537 -59.66 6.53 16.43
CA SER A 537 -59.45 6.92 17.83
C SER A 537 -60.79 7.09 18.54
N TRP A 538 -60.80 6.97 19.86
CA TRP A 538 -62.06 6.90 20.62
C TRP A 538 -61.95 7.55 21.99
N TRP A 539 -63.09 7.98 22.53
CA TRP A 539 -63.18 8.56 23.86
C TRP A 539 -63.49 7.49 24.90
N ARG A 540 -62.66 7.41 25.95
CA ARG A 540 -62.93 6.65 27.15
C ARG A 540 -63.52 7.57 28.21
N TYR A 541 -64.78 7.30 28.57
CA TYR A 541 -65.58 8.23 29.38
C TYR A 541 -65.66 9.62 28.70
N LEU A 542 -65.81 10.72 29.46
CA LEU A 542 -65.94 12.08 28.92
C LEU A 542 -64.62 12.86 28.77
N PHE A 543 -63.50 12.36 29.30
CA PHE A 543 -62.29 13.18 29.49
C PHE A 543 -61.00 12.59 28.89
N TRP A 544 -60.98 11.33 28.47
CA TRP A 544 -59.76 10.68 27.98
C TRP A 544 -59.93 10.25 26.53
N HIS A 545 -59.09 10.78 25.64
CA HIS A 545 -59.09 10.43 24.23
C HIS A 545 -57.97 9.43 23.98
N CYS A 546 -58.34 8.20 23.59
CA CYS A 546 -57.41 7.12 23.30
C CYS A 546 -56.96 7.20 21.85
N SER A 547 -55.86 7.93 21.62
CA SER A 547 -55.27 8.12 20.30
C SER A 547 -54.43 6.92 19.86
N TYR A 548 -54.35 6.69 18.55
CA TYR A 548 -53.36 5.80 17.96
C TYR A 548 -52.02 6.52 17.75
N CYS A 549 -50.96 5.93 18.29
CA CYS A 549 -49.61 6.43 18.23
C CYS A 549 -48.80 5.73 17.15
N PHE A 550 -47.98 6.49 16.43
CA PHE A 550 -46.99 5.95 15.51
C PHE A 550 -45.64 5.88 16.22
N CYS A 551 -45.09 4.68 16.36
CA CYS A 551 -43.87 4.38 17.09
C CYS A 551 -42.85 3.66 16.19
N MET A 552 -41.58 3.61 16.62
CA MET A 552 -40.56 2.78 16.00
C MET A 552 -40.41 1.47 16.78
N CYS A 553 -40.69 0.34 16.13
CA CYS A 553 -40.58 -0.98 16.72
C CYS A 553 -39.17 -1.56 16.53
N ASP A 554 -38.51 -1.83 17.66
CA ASP A 554 -37.24 -2.55 17.70
C ASP A 554 -37.45 -3.98 18.20
N GLU A 555 -37.69 -4.92 17.28
CA GLU A 555 -37.98 -6.32 17.60
C GLU A 555 -37.03 -7.31 16.94
N GLN A 556 -36.66 -8.35 17.69
CA GLN A 556 -36.06 -9.56 17.12
C GLN A 556 -37.17 -10.56 16.76
N GLY A 557 -36.94 -11.38 15.75
CA GLY A 557 -37.89 -12.41 15.32
C GLY A 557 -37.44 -13.08 14.03
N LEU A 558 -38.27 -13.94 13.46
CA LEU A 558 -37.94 -14.71 12.24
C LEU A 558 -37.75 -13.85 10.98
N LYS A 559 -38.29 -12.63 10.97
CA LYS A 559 -38.24 -11.69 9.85
C LYS A 559 -37.25 -10.53 10.06
N SER A 560 -36.37 -10.66 11.06
CA SER A 560 -35.45 -9.61 11.49
C SER A 560 -34.01 -10.03 11.25
N ASP A 561 -33.46 -9.68 10.10
CA ASP A 561 -32.07 -9.98 9.72
C ASP A 561 -31.22 -8.75 10.06
N ARG A 562 -30.52 -8.82 11.19
CA ARG A 562 -29.82 -7.66 11.80
C ARG A 562 -28.53 -8.07 12.51
N PHE A 563 -27.96 -9.18 12.08
CA PHE A 563 -26.82 -9.83 12.72
C PHE A 563 -25.58 -9.62 11.87
N PHE A 564 -24.44 -9.32 12.49
CA PHE A 564 -23.17 -9.10 11.81
C PHE A 564 -22.12 -10.06 12.37
N ASN A 565 -21.39 -10.75 11.50
CA ASN A 565 -20.35 -11.67 11.92
C ASN A 565 -19.15 -10.93 12.51
N LEU A 566 -18.66 -11.40 13.66
CA LEU A 566 -17.45 -10.89 14.33
C LEU A 566 -16.25 -11.84 14.20
N ARG A 567 -16.47 -13.08 13.73
CA ARG A 567 -15.38 -14.03 13.46
C ARG A 567 -14.48 -13.56 12.32
N GLU A 568 -13.20 -13.91 12.41
CA GLU A 568 -12.20 -13.51 11.42
C GLU A 568 -12.31 -14.28 10.10
N ALA A 569 -12.00 -13.58 9.01
CA ALA A 569 -11.79 -14.15 7.69
C ALA A 569 -10.34 -13.90 7.28
N VAL A 570 -9.50 -14.93 7.40
CA VAL A 570 -8.05 -14.89 7.08
C VAL A 570 -7.79 -15.74 5.84
N SER A 571 -6.90 -15.33 4.93
CA SER A 571 -6.49 -16.10 3.77
C SER A 571 -5.68 -17.35 4.17
N ASP A 572 -5.52 -18.30 3.26
CA ASP A 572 -4.61 -19.44 3.45
C ASP A 572 -3.13 -19.00 3.37
N VAL A 573 -2.65 -18.32 4.41
CA VAL A 573 -1.29 -17.79 4.51
C VAL A 573 -0.22 -18.87 4.42
N LYS A 574 -0.54 -20.12 4.82
CA LYS A 574 0.36 -21.28 4.71
C LYS A 574 0.64 -21.66 3.26
N ARG A 575 -0.28 -21.33 2.35
CA ARG A 575 -0.13 -21.51 0.90
C ARG A 575 0.24 -20.20 0.19
N ASN A 576 0.86 -19.27 0.91
CA ASN A 576 1.31 -17.98 0.37
C ASN A 576 0.16 -17.17 -0.28
N ARG A 577 -1.06 -17.26 0.27
CA ARG A 577 -2.23 -16.54 -0.24
C ARG A 577 -2.50 -15.27 0.55
N VAL A 578 -2.87 -14.22 -0.16
CA VAL A 578 -3.22 -12.90 0.37
C VAL A 578 -4.65 -12.52 -0.01
N VAL A 579 -5.22 -11.51 0.65
CA VAL A 579 -6.53 -10.98 0.30
C VAL A 579 -6.40 -10.11 -0.96
N THR A 580 -7.30 -10.33 -1.92
CA THR A 580 -7.33 -9.61 -3.21
C THR A 580 -8.65 -8.88 -3.47
N GLY A 581 -9.68 -9.18 -2.67
CA GLY A 581 -11.01 -8.62 -2.85
C GLY A 581 -11.92 -8.86 -1.65
N LEU A 582 -13.02 -8.10 -1.58
CA LEU A 582 -13.98 -8.11 -0.47
C LEU A 582 -15.43 -8.07 -0.98
N ARG A 583 -16.35 -8.65 -0.21
CA ARG A 583 -17.79 -8.45 -0.38
C ARG A 583 -18.56 -8.75 0.90
N PHE A 584 -19.79 -8.24 0.98
CA PHE A 584 -20.74 -8.71 1.98
C PHE A 584 -21.54 -9.90 1.44
N VAL A 585 -21.77 -10.90 2.29
CA VAL A 585 -22.71 -12.00 2.02
C VAL A 585 -23.63 -12.18 3.21
N LYS A 586 -24.94 -12.23 2.96
CA LYS A 586 -25.91 -12.61 3.97
C LYS A 586 -26.15 -14.13 3.93
N LYS A 587 -25.77 -14.82 5.00
CA LYS A 587 -26.00 -16.27 5.16
C LYS A 587 -26.52 -16.55 6.56
N ASN A 588 -27.49 -17.44 6.68
CA ASN A 588 -28.15 -17.74 7.97
C ASN A 588 -28.62 -16.47 8.70
N ARG A 589 -29.03 -15.45 7.94
CA ARG A 589 -29.50 -14.13 8.42
C ARG A 589 -28.40 -13.25 9.04
N ILE A 590 -27.14 -13.65 8.91
CA ILE A 590 -25.96 -12.92 9.39
C ILE A 590 -25.25 -12.32 8.18
N PHE A 591 -24.86 -11.06 8.28
CA PHE A 591 -23.98 -10.39 7.33
C PHE A 591 -22.53 -10.75 7.63
N HIS A 592 -21.87 -11.40 6.67
CA HIS A 592 -20.46 -11.76 6.74
C HIS A 592 -19.66 -10.86 5.80
N LEU A 593 -18.49 -10.39 6.26
CA LEU A 593 -17.46 -9.87 5.38
C LEU A 593 -16.68 -11.06 4.82
N GLN A 594 -16.78 -11.29 3.52
CA GLN A 594 -16.12 -12.38 2.82
C GLN A 594 -14.91 -11.87 2.04
N ILE A 595 -13.83 -12.63 2.06
CA ILE A 595 -12.59 -12.32 1.35
C ILE A 595 -12.45 -13.17 0.07
N GLN A 596 -11.87 -12.57 -0.96
CA GLN A 596 -11.24 -13.30 -2.06
C GLN A 596 -9.76 -13.45 -1.74
N GLU A 597 -9.22 -14.64 -1.96
CA GLU A 597 -7.80 -14.94 -1.78
C GLU A 597 -7.15 -15.41 -3.09
N GLY A 598 -5.85 -15.14 -3.23
CA GLY A 598 -5.01 -15.61 -4.34
C GLY A 598 -3.56 -15.75 -3.91
N GLU A 599 -2.82 -16.64 -4.56
CA GLU A 599 -1.39 -16.85 -4.32
C GLU A 599 -0.59 -15.62 -4.77
N LEU A 600 0.26 -15.13 -3.87
CA LEU A 600 1.17 -14.02 -4.11
C LEU A 600 2.36 -14.48 -4.97
N LEU A 601 2.67 -13.70 -5.99
CA LEU A 601 3.78 -13.92 -6.92
C LEU A 601 4.84 -12.83 -6.76
N PRO A 602 6.06 -13.03 -7.30
CA PRO A 602 7.10 -12.02 -7.32
C PRO A 602 6.60 -10.62 -7.75
N ARG A 603 7.09 -9.60 -7.05
CA ARG A 603 6.84 -8.17 -7.30
C ARG A 603 5.36 -7.77 -7.26
N GLY A 604 4.60 -8.39 -6.38
CA GLY A 604 3.20 -8.04 -6.13
C GLY A 604 2.23 -8.55 -7.20
N GLY A 605 2.64 -9.52 -8.03
CA GLY A 605 1.71 -10.22 -8.91
C GLY A 605 0.79 -11.16 -8.12
N ILE A 606 -0.37 -11.49 -8.69
CA ILE A 606 -1.28 -12.51 -8.14
C ILE A 606 -1.50 -13.61 -9.18
N ASN A 607 -1.45 -14.86 -8.74
CA ASN A 607 -1.75 -15.99 -9.61
C ASN A 607 -3.27 -16.06 -9.89
N HIS A 608 -3.68 -15.69 -11.09
CA HIS A 608 -5.09 -15.68 -11.50
C HIS A 608 -5.78 -17.05 -11.37
N THR A 609 -5.03 -18.15 -11.50
CA THR A 609 -5.59 -19.50 -11.46
C THR A 609 -5.97 -19.96 -10.04
N THR A 610 -5.43 -19.30 -9.01
CA THR A 610 -5.67 -19.66 -7.60
C THR A 610 -6.71 -18.76 -6.92
N LEU A 611 -7.23 -17.74 -7.64
CA LEU A 611 -8.25 -16.83 -7.13
C LEU A 611 -9.51 -17.59 -6.71
N SER A 612 -9.92 -17.42 -5.46
CA SER A 612 -11.15 -18.02 -4.96
C SER A 612 -11.76 -17.22 -3.82
N TRP A 613 -13.09 -17.21 -3.75
CA TRP A 613 -13.82 -16.65 -2.60
C TRP A 613 -13.78 -17.66 -1.46
N LYS A 614 -13.18 -17.27 -0.32
CA LYS A 614 -13.12 -18.16 0.84
C LYS A 614 -14.53 -18.33 1.44
N PRO A 615 -15.06 -19.55 1.57
CA PRO A 615 -16.41 -19.76 2.10
C PRO A 615 -16.58 -19.17 3.51
N VAL A 616 -17.71 -18.51 3.75
CA VAL A 616 -18.06 -18.03 5.08
C VAL A 616 -18.52 -19.20 5.97
N GLU A 617 -18.22 -19.10 7.25
CA GLU A 617 -18.63 -20.10 8.22
C GLU A 617 -20.15 -20.29 8.25
N ASN A 618 -20.59 -21.54 8.39
CA ASN A 618 -22.00 -21.90 8.32
C ASN A 618 -22.58 -22.14 9.72
N TYR A 619 -22.71 -21.08 10.52
CA TYR A 619 -23.34 -21.14 11.84
C TYR A 619 -24.65 -20.34 11.89
N ASN A 620 -25.49 -20.64 12.86
CA ASN A 620 -26.71 -19.91 13.19
C ASN A 620 -26.58 -19.26 14.58
N ILE A 621 -27.32 -18.17 14.79
CA ILE A 621 -27.35 -17.45 16.08
C ILE A 621 -27.92 -18.27 17.25
N PHE A 622 -28.54 -19.42 16.97
CA PHE A 622 -29.14 -20.32 17.97
C PHE A 622 -28.28 -21.57 18.23
N ASP A 623 -27.14 -21.71 17.55
CA ASP A 623 -26.24 -22.84 17.77
C ASP A 623 -25.63 -22.77 19.17
N ARG A 624 -25.44 -23.94 19.81
CA ARG A 624 -25.04 -24.04 21.22
C ARG A 624 -23.73 -23.33 21.56
N ASP A 625 -22.78 -23.33 20.63
CA ASP A 625 -21.42 -22.81 20.82
C ASP A 625 -21.24 -21.40 20.24
N VAL A 626 -22.34 -20.71 19.91
CA VAL A 626 -22.34 -19.36 19.32
C VAL A 626 -22.83 -18.35 20.36
N LYS A 627 -22.05 -17.28 20.57
CA LYS A 627 -22.28 -16.25 21.59
C LYS A 627 -22.41 -14.86 20.98
N LYS A 628 -23.48 -14.15 21.36
CA LYS A 628 -23.67 -12.73 21.05
C LYS A 628 -22.53 -11.90 21.64
N GLY A 629 -21.97 -11.00 20.85
CA GLY A 629 -20.85 -10.12 21.21
C GLY A 629 -19.46 -10.75 21.03
N THR A 630 -19.38 -12.05 20.79
CA THR A 630 -18.12 -12.75 20.47
C THR A 630 -18.12 -13.26 19.04
N ASP A 631 -19.16 -14.00 18.64
CA ASP A 631 -19.25 -14.57 17.29
C ASP A 631 -20.04 -13.67 16.34
N TYR A 632 -21.08 -13.01 16.86
CA TYR A 632 -21.92 -12.10 16.08
C TYR A 632 -22.40 -10.92 16.92
N HIS A 633 -22.60 -9.78 16.25
CA HIS A 633 -23.24 -8.59 16.79
C HIS A 633 -24.72 -8.57 16.38
N THR A 634 -25.59 -7.97 17.21
CA THR A 634 -27.02 -7.79 16.91
C THR A 634 -27.35 -6.31 17.01
N LEU A 635 -27.83 -5.71 15.92
CA LEU A 635 -28.23 -4.31 15.94
C LEU A 635 -29.45 -4.08 16.84
N SER A 636 -29.50 -2.95 17.53
CA SER A 636 -30.61 -2.49 18.36
C SER A 636 -30.74 -0.98 18.29
N TYR A 637 -31.78 -0.39 18.90
CA TYR A 637 -31.90 1.06 19.03
C TYR A 637 -30.62 1.70 19.61
N GLU A 638 -29.98 1.08 20.59
CA GLU A 638 -28.80 1.64 21.26
C GLU A 638 -27.47 1.27 20.59
N SER A 639 -27.44 0.22 19.77
CA SER A 639 -26.22 -0.26 19.13
C SER A 639 -26.49 -0.56 17.66
N ARG A 640 -26.34 0.46 16.81
CA ARG A 640 -26.63 0.41 15.37
C ARG A 640 -25.67 1.23 14.52
N SER A 641 -24.54 1.63 15.10
CA SER A 641 -23.53 2.43 14.43
C SER A 641 -22.54 1.52 13.70
N VAL A 642 -22.08 1.96 12.53
CA VAL A 642 -20.99 1.35 11.78
C VAL A 642 -19.96 2.42 11.48
N ASP A 643 -18.70 2.11 11.78
CA ASP A 643 -17.56 2.96 11.50
C ASP A 643 -17.18 2.90 10.02
N LEU A 644 -17.04 4.08 9.41
CA LEU A 644 -16.67 4.27 8.01
C LEU A 644 -15.17 4.61 7.94
N ASP A 645 -14.36 3.58 8.16
CA ASP A 645 -12.91 3.71 8.22
C ASP A 645 -12.20 3.13 7.02
N ASP A 646 -11.04 3.72 6.77
CA ASP A 646 -9.99 3.22 5.91
C ASP A 646 -8.91 2.70 6.85
N VAL A 647 -8.71 1.38 6.85
CA VAL A 647 -7.66 0.70 7.61
C VAL A 647 -6.59 0.32 6.62
N ASN A 648 -5.50 1.07 6.58
CA ASN A 648 -4.36 0.87 5.70
C ASN A 648 -3.02 0.97 6.47
N THR A 649 -1.94 0.57 5.84
CA THR A 649 -0.57 0.80 6.30
C THR A 649 0.22 1.59 5.27
N ASP A 650 1.11 2.47 5.74
CA ASP A 650 2.11 3.16 4.91
C ASP A 650 3.40 2.35 4.77
N ASP A 651 3.54 1.28 5.57
CA ASP A 651 4.64 0.33 5.46
C ASP A 651 4.37 -0.67 4.32
N ASN A 652 5.17 -0.54 3.26
CA ASN A 652 5.05 -1.33 2.04
C ASN A 652 5.63 -2.75 2.19
N SER A 653 6.13 -3.10 3.37
CA SER A 653 6.57 -4.47 3.68
C SER A 653 5.39 -5.37 4.07
N PHE A 654 4.17 -4.82 4.18
CA PHE A 654 2.98 -5.52 4.67
C PHE A 654 1.83 -5.52 3.67
N VAL A 655 1.08 -6.63 3.65
CA VAL A 655 -0.14 -6.82 2.85
C VAL A 655 -1.26 -7.40 3.70
N VAL A 656 -2.50 -7.17 3.28
CA VAL A 656 -3.69 -7.66 3.98
C VAL A 656 -3.85 -9.16 3.76
N THR A 657 -3.94 -9.90 4.86
CA THR A 657 -4.19 -11.35 4.89
C THR A 657 -5.45 -11.72 5.64
N GLY A 658 -6.09 -10.79 6.35
CA GLY A 658 -7.34 -11.08 7.02
C GLY A 658 -8.15 -9.85 7.36
N VAL A 659 -9.44 -10.07 7.62
CA VAL A 659 -10.40 -9.02 7.96
C VAL A 659 -11.36 -9.53 9.03
N ARG A 660 -11.84 -8.63 9.89
CA ARG A 660 -12.95 -8.93 10.82
C ARG A 660 -13.64 -7.65 11.29
N PHE A 661 -14.82 -7.80 11.88
CA PHE A 661 -15.42 -6.75 12.69
C PHE A 661 -15.22 -7.05 14.16
N ARG A 662 -15.10 -5.99 14.93
CA ARG A 662 -15.26 -6.01 16.38
C ARG A 662 -16.27 -4.95 16.81
N VAL A 663 -16.67 -4.98 18.07
CA VAL A 663 -17.58 -3.99 18.65
C VAL A 663 -16.79 -3.07 19.58
N VAL A 664 -16.80 -1.77 19.30
CA VAL A 664 -16.21 -0.73 20.16
C VAL A 664 -17.33 0.18 20.62
N GLY A 665 -17.67 0.13 21.92
CA GLY A 665 -18.87 0.80 22.44
C GLY A 665 -20.15 0.28 21.75
N ALA A 666 -20.81 1.15 20.99
CA ALA A 666 -22.04 0.83 20.24
C ALA A 666 -21.80 0.64 18.72
N HIS A 667 -20.52 0.63 18.29
CA HIS A 667 -20.11 0.70 16.89
C HIS A 667 -19.53 -0.62 16.40
N LEU A 668 -19.89 -1.00 15.17
CA LEU A 668 -19.15 -2.00 14.39
C LEU A 668 -17.90 -1.34 13.82
N ASN A 669 -16.73 -1.85 14.23
CA ASN A 669 -15.42 -1.32 13.91
C ASN A 669 -14.62 -2.34 13.09
N LEU A 670 -14.03 -1.90 11.98
CA LEU A 670 -13.30 -2.76 11.04
C LEU A 670 -11.86 -3.00 11.52
N GLU A 671 -11.41 -4.25 11.43
CA GLU A 671 -10.04 -4.66 11.66
C GLU A 671 -9.46 -5.38 10.42
N ALA A 672 -8.20 -5.09 10.13
CA ALA A 672 -7.43 -5.74 9.08
C ALA A 672 -6.18 -6.41 9.67
N CYS A 673 -5.91 -7.63 9.26
CA CYS A 673 -4.68 -8.36 9.58
C CYS A 673 -3.66 -8.10 8.47
N TYR A 674 -2.46 -7.68 8.87
CA TYR A 674 -1.33 -7.40 8.00
C TYR A 674 -0.26 -8.45 8.21
N SER A 675 0.25 -9.02 7.13
CA SER A 675 1.38 -9.95 7.14
C SER A 675 2.53 -9.36 6.35
N GLU A 676 3.75 -9.53 6.88
CA GLU A 676 4.97 -9.11 6.22
C GLU A 676 5.25 -9.99 4.99
N PHE A 677 5.83 -9.43 3.93
CA PHE A 677 6.19 -10.17 2.73
C PHE A 677 7.44 -9.60 2.06
N ASP A 678 8.18 -10.47 1.37
CA ASP A 678 9.28 -10.06 0.52
C ASP A 678 8.76 -9.69 -0.88
N PHE A 679 8.85 -8.42 -1.25
CA PHE A 679 8.33 -7.95 -2.54
C PHE A 679 9.04 -8.58 -3.74
N LYS A 680 10.35 -8.86 -3.66
CA LYS A 680 11.10 -9.40 -4.81
C LYS A 680 10.66 -10.83 -5.15
N THR A 681 10.45 -11.66 -4.14
CA THR A 681 10.10 -13.09 -4.25
C THR A 681 8.61 -13.34 -4.20
N GLY A 682 7.83 -12.41 -3.64
CA GLY A 682 6.39 -12.57 -3.43
C GLY A 682 6.04 -13.58 -2.35
N GLN A 683 6.90 -13.77 -1.34
CA GLN A 683 6.69 -14.75 -0.27
C GLN A 683 6.33 -14.05 1.05
N LEU A 684 5.30 -14.55 1.74
CA LEU A 684 4.95 -14.12 3.09
C LEU A 684 6.05 -14.52 4.09
N LEU A 685 6.47 -13.60 4.94
CA LEU A 685 7.53 -13.79 5.93
C LEU A 685 6.92 -14.14 7.28
N GLN A 686 7.10 -15.39 7.71
CA GLN A 686 6.63 -15.92 9.00
C GLN A 686 5.22 -15.40 9.39
N PRO A 687 4.19 -15.58 8.53
CA PRO A 687 2.89 -14.95 8.73
C PRO A 687 2.19 -15.36 10.03
N GLU A 688 2.56 -16.48 10.65
CA GLU A 688 2.00 -16.91 11.94
C GLU A 688 2.58 -16.13 13.13
N ALA A 689 3.75 -15.51 12.97
CA ALA A 689 4.47 -14.77 14.02
C ALA A 689 4.52 -13.26 13.76
N ASN A 690 4.71 -12.85 12.50
CA ASN A 690 4.93 -11.45 12.12
C ASN A 690 3.64 -10.70 11.74
N SER A 691 2.48 -11.35 11.80
CA SER A 691 1.22 -10.70 11.47
C SER A 691 0.63 -9.94 12.65
N TYR A 692 -0.02 -8.81 12.36
CA TYR A 692 -0.71 -8.01 13.38
C TYR A 692 -2.05 -7.48 12.88
N TRP A 693 -2.97 -7.27 13.82
CA TRP A 693 -4.26 -6.66 13.56
C TRP A 693 -4.20 -5.15 13.79
N LYS A 694 -4.75 -4.38 12.86
CA LYS A 694 -4.86 -2.92 12.94
C LYS A 694 -6.32 -2.48 12.76
N SER A 695 -6.69 -1.41 13.45
CA SER A 695 -7.99 -0.73 13.40
C SER A 695 -7.82 0.77 13.58
N ASN A 696 -8.91 1.52 13.39
CA ASN A 696 -9.04 2.88 13.89
C ASN A 696 -9.87 2.87 15.18
N ASP A 697 -9.24 3.23 16.29
CA ASP A 697 -9.82 3.16 17.63
C ASP A 697 -10.51 4.47 18.04
N ASN A 698 -10.57 5.45 17.14
CA ASN A 698 -11.26 6.71 17.39
C ASN A 698 -12.75 6.51 17.66
N THR A 699 -13.26 7.23 18.67
CA THR A 699 -14.66 7.18 19.09
C THR A 699 -15.36 8.53 18.88
N ASP A 700 -16.68 8.53 18.93
CA ASP A 700 -17.53 9.72 18.89
C ASP A 700 -17.50 10.54 20.20
N VAL A 701 -16.88 9.99 21.25
CA VAL A 701 -16.68 10.61 22.57
C VAL A 701 -15.22 10.98 22.86
N SER A 702 -14.30 10.79 21.90
CA SER A 702 -12.89 11.18 22.06
C SER A 702 -12.77 12.66 22.42
N GLY A 703 -12.00 12.97 23.47
CA GLY A 703 -11.87 14.32 24.01
C GLY A 703 -11.13 15.31 23.11
N ASP A 704 -10.35 14.81 22.15
CA ASP A 704 -9.72 15.65 21.12
C ASP A 704 -10.64 15.80 19.90
N SER A 705 -11.05 17.04 19.63
CA SER A 705 -11.86 17.40 18.47
C SER A 705 -11.29 16.97 17.12
N LYS A 706 -9.96 16.75 17.01
CA LYS A 706 -9.31 16.30 15.77
C LYS A 706 -9.43 14.80 15.52
N THR A 707 -9.56 14.00 16.58
CA THR A 707 -9.69 12.54 16.49
C THR A 707 -11.13 12.07 16.64
N ARG A 708 -12.01 12.93 17.17
CA ARG A 708 -13.43 12.65 17.34
C ARG A 708 -14.09 12.24 16.02
N ARG A 709 -14.79 11.11 16.05
CA ARG A 709 -15.49 10.57 14.91
C ARG A 709 -16.76 11.37 14.59
N GLU A 710 -16.97 11.68 13.31
CA GLU A 710 -18.13 12.46 12.85
C GLU A 710 -19.29 11.58 12.37
N LYS A 711 -20.53 11.97 12.69
CA LYS A 711 -21.74 11.26 12.25
C LYS A 711 -22.17 11.69 10.85
N VAL A 712 -22.28 10.75 9.93
CA VAL A 712 -22.99 10.94 8.65
C VAL A 712 -24.49 10.99 8.92
N SER A 713 -25.12 12.09 8.55
CA SER A 713 -26.54 12.33 8.84
C SER A 713 -27.45 11.69 7.80
N LEU A 714 -28.27 10.74 8.24
CA LEU A 714 -29.38 10.15 7.49
C LEU A 714 -30.69 10.52 8.19
N SER A 715 -31.44 11.46 7.63
CA SER A 715 -32.75 11.86 8.16
C SER A 715 -33.78 11.95 7.05
N ASN A 716 -34.99 11.47 7.32
CA ASN A 716 -36.13 11.47 6.40
C ASN A 716 -35.78 10.94 4.99
N ALA A 717 -35.01 9.85 4.93
CA ALA A 717 -34.53 9.25 3.69
C ALA A 717 -35.60 8.36 3.03
N ASP A 718 -35.69 8.38 1.70
CA ASP A 718 -36.45 7.38 0.94
C ASP A 718 -35.69 6.05 0.84
N VAL A 719 -36.36 5.02 0.35
CA VAL A 719 -35.79 3.72 0.02
C VAL A 719 -34.66 3.90 -1.02
N SER A 720 -33.49 3.33 -0.74
CA SER A 720 -32.27 3.54 -1.53
C SER A 720 -32.42 3.18 -3.01
N THR A 721 -33.20 2.16 -3.35
CA THR A 721 -33.39 1.67 -4.71
C THR A 721 -34.39 2.46 -5.56
N ARG A 722 -35.10 3.43 -4.97
CA ARG A 722 -36.04 4.31 -5.72
C ARG A 722 -35.35 5.47 -6.43
N THR A 723 -34.06 5.68 -6.19
CA THR A 723 -33.28 6.70 -6.90
C THR A 723 -33.12 6.32 -8.38
N ILE A 724 -33.32 7.29 -9.28
CA ILE A 724 -33.03 7.13 -10.71
C ILE A 724 -31.57 7.46 -11.06
N THR A 725 -30.86 8.10 -10.13
CA THR A 725 -29.49 8.57 -10.33
C THR A 725 -28.52 7.70 -9.53
N TYR A 726 -27.40 7.32 -10.15
CA TYR A 726 -26.33 6.56 -9.50
C TYR A 726 -25.80 7.26 -8.25
N SER A 727 -25.57 6.48 -7.21
CA SER A 727 -25.00 6.88 -5.92
C SER A 727 -23.55 7.31 -6.09
N ILE A 728 -23.12 8.27 -5.27
CA ILE A 728 -21.74 8.74 -5.18
C ILE A 728 -21.21 8.51 -3.77
N PRO A 729 -19.91 8.21 -3.58
CA PRO A 729 -19.32 8.13 -2.25
C PRO A 729 -19.53 9.44 -1.49
N GLN A 730 -20.09 9.36 -0.28
CA GLN A 730 -20.33 10.53 0.58
C GLN A 730 -19.55 10.48 1.89
N SER A 731 -19.05 9.31 2.28
CA SER A 731 -18.26 9.14 3.50
C SER A 731 -16.77 9.36 3.30
N ARG A 732 -16.09 9.73 4.38
CA ARG A 732 -14.63 9.81 4.50
C ARG A 732 -14.16 8.97 5.69
N HIS A 733 -12.86 8.70 5.74
CA HIS A 733 -12.21 8.08 6.90
C HIS A 733 -12.56 8.84 8.20
N ASN A 734 -12.64 8.14 9.33
CA ASN A 734 -12.99 8.68 10.64
C ASN A 734 -14.42 9.24 10.76
N GLN A 735 -15.37 8.63 10.04
CA GLN A 735 -16.80 8.90 10.20
C GLN A 735 -17.55 7.66 10.69
N TYR A 736 -18.80 7.80 11.09
CA TYR A 736 -19.72 6.69 11.32
C TYR A 736 -21.11 6.99 10.78
N ILE A 737 -21.90 5.94 10.62
CA ILE A 737 -23.30 6.03 10.21
C ILE A 737 -24.15 5.11 11.07
N GLU A 738 -25.39 5.49 11.32
CA GLU A 738 -26.35 4.66 12.04
C GLU A 738 -27.36 4.05 11.08
N PHE A 739 -27.67 2.77 11.28
CA PHE A 739 -28.88 2.21 10.68
C PHE A 739 -30.10 2.87 11.31
N THR A 740 -31.02 3.35 10.49
CA THR A 740 -32.25 4.03 10.90
C THR A 740 -33.38 3.69 9.95
N ASN A 741 -34.59 4.11 10.27
CA ASN A 741 -35.74 3.91 9.41
C ASN A 741 -35.81 4.93 8.27
N THR A 742 -36.48 4.54 7.18
CA THR A 742 -36.91 5.48 6.13
C THR A 742 -37.88 6.53 6.67
N GLY A 743 -38.04 7.61 5.92
CA GLY A 743 -38.96 8.70 6.24
C GLY A 743 -40.41 8.23 6.34
N LEU A 744 -41.18 8.86 7.22
CA LEU A 744 -42.58 8.51 7.44
C LEU A 744 -43.42 8.80 6.20
N ASP A 745 -43.36 10.02 5.66
CA ASP A 745 -44.17 10.38 4.50
C ASP A 745 -43.73 9.62 3.24
N LYS A 746 -42.46 9.22 3.16
CA LYS A 746 -41.88 8.53 1.98
C LYS A 746 -42.15 7.03 1.95
N ASP A 747 -42.09 6.37 3.10
CA ASP A 747 -42.12 4.90 3.17
C ASP A 747 -42.75 4.36 4.47
N ALA A 748 -43.50 5.19 5.20
CA ALA A 748 -44.10 4.84 6.50
C ALA A 748 -43.09 4.20 7.49
N ALA A 749 -41.82 4.61 7.41
CA ALA A 749 -40.73 4.05 8.21
C ALA A 749 -40.60 2.51 8.11
N GLN A 750 -40.93 1.92 6.96
CA GLN A 750 -41.02 0.46 6.83
C GLN A 750 -39.72 -0.24 6.46
N SER A 751 -38.71 0.50 5.98
CA SER A 751 -37.41 -0.04 5.58
C SER A 751 -36.30 0.51 6.49
N THR A 752 -35.27 -0.29 6.75
CA THR A 752 -34.07 0.14 7.48
C THR A 752 -32.98 0.53 6.48
N VAL A 753 -32.43 1.72 6.62
CA VAL A 753 -31.38 2.29 5.77
C VAL A 753 -30.13 2.63 6.60
N PRO A 754 -28.91 2.61 6.02
CA PRO A 754 -28.60 2.31 4.63
C PRO A 754 -28.81 0.83 4.27
N PHE A 755 -28.92 0.53 2.97
CA PHE A 755 -28.88 -0.86 2.48
C PHE A 755 -27.44 -1.36 2.40
N MET A 756 -27.24 -2.67 2.36
CA MET A 756 -25.92 -3.29 2.22
C MET A 756 -25.62 -3.51 0.74
N ASP A 757 -24.51 -2.96 0.22
CA ASP A 757 -23.98 -3.29 -1.11
C ASP A 757 -23.26 -4.64 -1.03
N VAL A 758 -23.83 -5.66 -1.66
CA VAL A 758 -23.31 -7.05 -1.62
C VAL A 758 -22.51 -7.41 -2.86
N GLN A 759 -22.22 -6.44 -3.74
CA GLN A 759 -21.42 -6.67 -4.93
C GLN A 759 -19.95 -6.96 -4.61
N ASP A 760 -19.31 -7.75 -5.48
CA ASP A 760 -17.90 -8.09 -5.40
C ASP A 760 -17.00 -6.85 -5.62
N VAL A 761 -16.16 -6.51 -4.65
CA VAL A 761 -15.17 -5.42 -4.73
C VAL A 761 -13.80 -6.04 -4.97
N ILE A 762 -13.37 -6.02 -6.23
CA ILE A 762 -12.13 -6.61 -6.71
C ILE A 762 -11.36 -5.60 -7.58
N SER A 763 -10.06 -5.83 -7.75
CA SER A 763 -9.23 -5.12 -8.72
C SER A 763 -8.99 -5.99 -9.95
N ASN A 764 -8.85 -5.37 -11.13
CA ASN A 764 -8.53 -6.07 -12.38
C ASN A 764 -7.37 -5.39 -13.12
N PRO A 765 -6.16 -5.97 -13.20
CA PRO A 765 -5.79 -7.28 -12.67
C PRO A 765 -5.85 -7.31 -11.13
N PRO A 766 -5.98 -8.48 -10.49
CA PRO A 766 -5.91 -8.59 -9.05
C PRO A 766 -4.50 -8.25 -8.56
N VAL A 767 -4.44 -7.48 -7.47
CA VAL A 767 -3.20 -7.09 -6.78
C VAL A 767 -3.33 -7.33 -5.28
N PRO A 768 -2.21 -7.49 -4.56
CA PRO A 768 -2.25 -7.46 -3.10
C PRO A 768 -2.83 -6.13 -2.60
N LEU A 769 -3.44 -6.16 -1.43
CA LEU A 769 -4.02 -4.99 -0.79
C LEU A 769 -3.10 -4.50 0.33
N SER A 770 -2.92 -3.18 0.45
CA SER A 770 -2.27 -2.57 1.61
C SER A 770 -3.28 -2.02 2.63
N GLY A 771 -4.57 -2.22 2.36
CA GLY A 771 -5.64 -1.74 3.21
C GLY A 771 -7.01 -2.07 2.68
N ILE A 772 -8.00 -1.84 3.53
CA ILE A 772 -9.41 -2.09 3.31
C ILE A 772 -10.22 -0.98 3.97
N GLY A 773 -11.49 -0.87 3.65
CA GLY A 773 -12.38 0.04 4.37
C GLY A 773 -13.85 -0.24 4.18
N ILE A 774 -14.68 0.47 4.93
CA ILE A 774 -16.13 0.52 4.73
C ILE A 774 -16.49 1.91 4.23
N TYR A 775 -17.34 1.98 3.21
CA TYR A 775 -17.79 3.23 2.64
C TYR A 775 -19.31 3.31 2.63
N TYR A 776 -19.81 4.54 2.61
CA TYR A 776 -21.20 4.87 2.34
C TYR A 776 -21.30 5.70 1.06
N LYS A 777 -22.16 5.27 0.14
CA LYS A 777 -22.56 6.02 -1.06
C LYS A 777 -24.05 6.27 -1.09
N GLY A 778 -24.47 7.39 -1.66
CA GLY A 778 -25.88 7.70 -1.77
C GLY A 778 -26.17 8.98 -2.54
N ARG A 779 -27.43 9.41 -2.47
CA ARG A 779 -27.93 10.69 -2.97
C ARG A 779 -28.76 11.35 -1.89
N ASN A 780 -28.76 12.68 -1.88
CA ASN A 780 -29.53 13.45 -0.92
C ASN A 780 -31.01 13.07 -0.97
N GLY A 781 -31.59 12.78 0.20
CA GLY A 781 -32.98 12.38 0.33
C GLY A 781 -33.25 10.88 0.19
N TYR A 782 -32.23 10.05 -0.06
CA TYR A 782 -32.32 8.58 -0.15
C TYR A 782 -31.41 7.90 0.88
N GLY A 783 -31.72 6.64 1.22
CA GLY A 783 -31.03 5.89 2.27
C GLY A 783 -29.60 5.47 1.96
N GLY A 784 -29.21 5.43 0.68
CA GLY A 784 -27.89 5.01 0.23
C GLY A 784 -27.52 3.55 0.54
N PHE A 785 -26.24 3.24 0.33
CA PHE A 785 -25.67 1.90 0.43
C PHE A 785 -24.36 1.91 1.22
N LEU A 786 -24.16 0.89 2.06
CA LEU A 786 -22.95 0.61 2.80
C LEU A 786 -22.25 -0.60 2.19
N GLY A 787 -20.98 -0.46 1.84
CA GLY A 787 -20.21 -1.53 1.18
C GLY A 787 -18.74 -1.54 1.59
N PRO A 788 -17.99 -2.60 1.26
CA PRO A 788 -16.55 -2.62 1.46
C PRO A 788 -15.84 -1.86 0.33
N LYS A 789 -14.64 -1.36 0.61
CA LYS A 789 -13.69 -0.86 -0.38
C LYS A 789 -12.32 -1.48 -0.13
N ILE A 790 -11.53 -1.60 -1.19
CA ILE A 790 -10.16 -2.13 -1.13
C ILE A 790 -9.17 -1.03 -1.46
N ILE A 791 -7.98 -1.09 -0.86
CA ILE A 791 -6.87 -0.17 -1.11
C ILE A 791 -5.72 -1.00 -1.70
N THR A 792 -5.43 -0.79 -2.98
CA THR A 792 -4.41 -1.54 -3.70
C THR A 792 -3.02 -1.24 -3.15
N TYR A 793 -2.11 -2.23 -3.20
CA TYR A 793 -0.70 -2.05 -2.83
C TYR A 793 -0.06 -0.83 -3.52
N ASP A 794 0.79 -0.12 -2.80
CA ASP A 794 1.50 1.05 -3.33
C ASP A 794 2.81 0.63 -4.00
N PHE A 795 2.86 0.75 -5.33
CA PHE A 795 4.05 0.40 -6.10
C PHE A 795 5.07 1.55 -6.19
N THR A 796 4.74 2.76 -5.72
CA THR A 796 5.60 3.96 -5.78
C THR A 796 6.99 3.77 -5.17
N PRO A 797 7.18 3.08 -4.01
CA PRO A 797 8.50 2.86 -3.42
C PRO A 797 9.46 2.05 -4.31
N HIS A 798 8.92 1.28 -5.25
CA HIS A 798 9.67 0.43 -6.17
C HIS A 798 10.03 1.14 -7.48
N VAL A 799 9.55 2.39 -7.67
CA VAL A 799 9.93 3.27 -8.79
C VAL A 799 11.28 3.92 -8.46
N GLN A 800 12.36 3.32 -8.98
CA GLN A 800 13.73 3.76 -8.72
C GLN A 800 14.25 4.63 -9.86
N VAL A 801 14.43 5.93 -9.60
CA VAL A 801 15.08 6.83 -10.55
C VAL A 801 16.59 6.56 -10.52
N PRO A 802 17.23 6.19 -11.64
CA PRO A 802 18.68 6.02 -11.69
C PRO A 802 19.38 7.30 -11.23
N LYS A 803 20.25 7.21 -10.21
CA LYS A 803 21.09 8.35 -9.82
C LYS A 803 22.22 8.47 -10.84
N ASN A 804 22.21 9.52 -11.65
CA ASN A 804 23.38 9.87 -12.45
C ASN A 804 24.55 10.16 -11.50
N LYS A 805 25.61 9.36 -11.58
CA LYS A 805 26.91 9.71 -11.00
C LYS A 805 27.44 10.89 -11.82
N TYR A 806 27.20 12.11 -11.34
CA TYR A 806 27.86 13.30 -11.85
C TYR A 806 29.30 13.37 -11.34
#